data_AF-A0A0K1Q527-F1
#
_entry.id   AF-A0A0K1Q527-F1
#
_cell.length_a   1.000
_cell.length_b   1.000
_cell.length_c   1.000
_cell.angle_alpha   90.00
_cell.angle_beta   90.00
_cell.angle_gamma   90.00
#
_symmetry.space_group_name_H-M   'P 1'
#
loop_
_entity.id
_entity.type
_entity.pdbx_description
1 polymer ?
#
loop_
_entity_poly.entity_id
_entity_poly.type
_entity_poly.pdbx_seq_one_letter_code
_entity_poly.pdbx_strand_id
1 'polypeptide(L)'
;MDSDVERLVREQRLVAAAQLASERGDASTASALYERACDFERAAAEAVKAEEWARALPLALEGRVTLIAEQALPMLLGDPAQAERVAYHLERRGDHLWSARLLEGLGQREAAARAYERAGEAIKAAALLEAKGDVVGAARTLEAQSRREPGNSKVLVALGGLLLRYGKTDAAVRALQKVAPDAPERREALTLLLTGLDRLGLARARLEAEQELATLGGKADAVELAPRMAEVRTRLFGRYDVVREVASSPSARVLECTDAVRSERVAVKIFAGYDTRGAGRDALARFEREVRVLGTLEHPNIVPLRDYVADGPALVLGWMGRGTLEQMLSREPLAPARAVEIAEAVLSALGEAHRIGIVHRDVKPANVLFDDAGVTRLGDFGVAHLADLSTTATAGVIGTLEYMSPEQREGRPATVQSDIYGVGAILWEMLTGERPEAGLGAKTLRVRPSALHRDLDRRHDQVVLAMLSRDPSGRPLDAFAARHALRALEWPSAIEPAAMPRSERPKRLRPVASRLQADPNGALVDEWLGRHVVTTDLDATSLARASAFARADHPALQAILRVDRESKTIWLAAPRGHKLAGKLSPRQASILTEALARLHDVGEVHGSVDPDHVYVDEVGNPTLTVTMASGPTATADLDRLGLSRLS
;
A
#
# COMPACT_ATOMS: atom_id res chain seq x y z
N MET A 1 16.37 53.31 28.98
CA MET A 1 17.50 53.47 28.05
C MET A 1 18.01 54.89 28.18
N ASP A 2 19.29 55.08 27.93
CA ASP A 2 19.98 56.37 28.05
C ASP A 2 19.56 57.33 26.93
N SER A 3 19.37 58.62 27.24
CA SER A 3 18.86 59.62 26.29
C SER A 3 19.70 59.77 25.03
N ASP A 4 21.01 59.50 25.11
CA ASP A 4 21.92 59.54 23.96
C ASP A 4 21.80 58.33 23.04
N VAL A 5 21.63 57.13 23.61
CA VAL A 5 21.40 55.90 22.84
C VAL A 5 20.08 56.01 22.10
N GLU A 6 19.01 56.49 22.77
CA GLU A 6 17.71 56.72 22.14
C GLU A 6 17.74 57.76 21.02
N ARG A 7 18.58 58.80 21.16
CA ARG A 7 18.80 59.79 20.08
C ARG A 7 19.45 59.12 18.86
N LEU A 8 20.52 58.36 19.07
CA LEU A 8 21.21 57.66 17.97
C LEU A 8 20.32 56.62 17.27
N VAL A 9 19.46 55.92 18.03
CA VAL A 9 18.45 55.01 17.47
C VAL A 9 17.43 55.76 16.62
N ARG A 10 16.95 56.94 17.08
CA ARG A 10 16.03 57.79 16.30
C ARG A 10 16.67 58.34 15.03
N GLU A 11 17.97 58.61 15.06
CA GLU A 11 18.77 59.00 13.89
C GLU A 11 19.14 57.81 12.97
N GLN A 12 18.66 56.60 13.24
CA GLN A 12 19.00 55.35 12.53
C GLN A 12 20.50 54.99 12.53
N ARG A 13 21.29 55.53 13.46
CA ARG A 13 22.72 55.25 13.61
C ARG A 13 22.95 54.05 14.52
N LEU A 14 22.40 52.90 14.12
CA LEU A 14 22.28 51.70 14.97
C LEU A 14 23.63 51.15 15.47
N VAL A 15 24.67 51.11 14.62
CA VAL A 15 26.02 50.64 15.01
C VAL A 15 26.65 51.57 16.06
N ALA A 16 26.49 52.89 15.90
CA ALA A 16 27.00 53.87 16.86
C ALA A 16 26.21 53.81 18.19
N ALA A 17 24.89 53.60 18.13
CA ALA A 17 24.06 53.38 19.31
C ALA A 17 24.47 52.10 20.05
N ALA A 18 24.75 51.01 19.31
CA ALA A 18 25.20 49.74 19.87
C ALA A 18 26.58 49.87 20.55
N GLN A 19 27.52 50.56 19.91
CA GLN A 19 28.85 50.79 20.47
C GLN A 19 28.77 51.62 21.76
N LEU A 20 27.97 52.70 21.76
CA LEU A 20 27.77 53.52 22.96
C LEU A 20 27.11 52.73 24.11
N ALA A 21 26.16 51.85 23.81
CA ALA A 21 25.55 50.97 24.80
C ALA A 21 26.57 49.98 25.38
N SER A 22 27.43 49.39 24.53
CA SER A 22 28.50 48.46 24.96
C SER A 22 29.55 49.17 25.82
N GLU A 23 30.01 50.36 25.42
CA GLU A 23 30.96 51.19 26.18
C GLU A 23 30.44 51.58 27.57
N ARG A 24 29.11 51.69 27.72
CA ARG A 24 28.43 51.97 28.99
C ARG A 24 28.09 50.72 29.80
N GLY A 25 28.49 49.53 29.33
CA GLY A 25 28.28 48.26 30.02
C GLY A 25 26.90 47.61 29.80
N ASP A 26 26.07 48.15 28.90
CA ASP A 26 24.76 47.56 28.55
C ASP A 26 24.89 46.64 27.32
N ALA A 27 25.48 45.47 27.55
CA ALA A 27 25.73 44.47 26.52
C ALA A 27 24.44 43.89 25.89
N SER A 28 23.34 43.80 26.65
CA SER A 28 22.05 43.31 26.14
C SER A 28 21.45 44.26 25.10
N THR A 29 21.42 45.56 25.42
CA THR A 29 20.97 46.60 24.47
C THR A 29 21.92 46.70 23.27
N ALA A 30 23.24 46.62 23.50
CA ALA A 30 24.23 46.61 22.42
C ALA A 30 24.01 45.45 21.45
N SER A 31 23.80 44.23 21.97
CA SER A 31 23.51 43.05 21.16
C SER A 31 22.25 43.23 20.29
N ALA A 32 21.15 43.71 20.87
CA ALA A 32 19.90 43.97 20.13
C ALA A 32 20.06 45.05 19.04
N LEU A 33 20.89 46.06 19.28
CA LEU A 33 21.16 47.12 18.31
C LEU A 33 22.07 46.64 17.16
N TYR A 34 23.09 45.82 17.46
CA TYR A 34 23.90 45.17 16.42
C TYR A 34 23.08 44.18 15.58
N GLU A 35 22.18 43.40 16.19
CA GLU A 35 21.25 42.52 15.50
C GLU A 35 20.35 43.29 14.52
N ARG A 36 19.77 44.42 14.97
CA ARG A 36 18.98 45.32 14.11
C ARG A 36 19.78 45.96 12.98
N ALA A 37 21.10 46.09 13.16
CA ALA A 37 22.02 46.58 12.14
C ALA A 37 22.54 45.46 11.22
N CYS A 38 22.08 44.22 11.40
CA CYS A 38 22.57 43.01 10.71
C CYS A 38 24.07 42.72 10.93
N ASP A 39 24.67 43.25 12.00
CA ASP A 39 26.04 42.95 12.42
C ASP A 39 26.01 41.76 13.40
N PHE A 40 25.73 40.57 12.88
CA PHE A 40 25.46 39.38 13.69
C PHE A 40 26.68 38.86 14.45
N GLU A 41 27.90 39.09 13.95
CA GLU A 41 29.14 38.76 14.65
C GLU A 41 29.27 39.54 15.97
N ARG A 42 29.10 40.87 15.91
CA ARG A 42 29.15 41.71 17.12
C ARG A 42 27.91 41.51 17.99
N ALA A 43 26.74 41.28 17.39
CA ALA A 43 25.53 40.96 18.15
C ALA A 43 25.69 39.69 18.99
N ALA A 44 26.30 38.64 18.42
CA ALA A 44 26.60 37.40 19.12
C ALA A 44 27.63 37.62 20.24
N ALA A 45 28.70 38.38 19.99
CA ALA A 45 29.72 38.69 21.00
C ALA A 45 29.16 39.48 22.19
N GLU A 46 28.31 40.48 21.96
CA GLU A 46 27.65 41.22 23.04
C GLU A 46 26.61 40.36 23.78
N ALA A 47 25.90 39.46 23.09
CA ALA A 47 24.99 38.51 23.73
C ALA A 47 25.73 37.57 24.69
N VAL A 48 26.95 37.13 24.33
CA VAL A 48 27.83 36.36 25.22
C VAL A 48 28.24 37.17 26.45
N LYS A 49 28.64 38.45 26.27
CA LYS A 49 28.98 39.35 27.39
C LYS A 49 27.81 39.57 28.35
N ALA A 50 26.58 39.52 27.84
CA ALA A 50 25.36 39.62 28.63
C ALA A 50 24.89 38.27 29.22
N GLU A 51 25.61 37.18 28.99
CA GLU A 51 25.21 35.80 29.37
C GLU A 51 23.86 35.36 28.74
N GLU A 52 23.46 35.96 27.62
CA GLU A 52 22.20 35.67 26.90
C GLU A 52 22.40 34.55 25.86
N TRP A 53 22.77 33.36 26.32
CA TRP A 53 23.19 32.24 25.45
C TRP A 53 22.14 31.79 24.42
N ALA A 54 20.84 31.91 24.75
CA ALA A 54 19.75 31.59 23.82
C ALA A 54 19.64 32.53 22.63
N ARG A 55 20.14 33.77 22.78
CA ARG A 55 20.28 34.72 21.68
C ARG A 55 21.64 34.57 21.01
N ALA A 56 22.69 34.34 21.79
CA ALA A 56 24.06 34.22 21.29
C ALA A 56 24.21 33.11 20.23
N LEU A 57 23.63 31.93 20.44
CA LEU A 57 23.79 30.79 19.50
C LEU A 57 23.17 31.08 18.11
N PRO A 58 21.86 31.43 17.97
CA PRO A 58 21.30 31.77 16.66
C PRO A 58 22.02 32.94 15.96
N LEU A 59 22.43 33.96 16.71
CA LEU A 59 23.18 35.10 16.15
C LEU A 59 24.56 34.67 15.64
N ALA A 60 25.26 33.80 16.37
CA ALA A 60 26.54 33.28 15.96
C ALA A 60 26.45 32.43 14.68
N LEU A 61 25.38 31.67 14.50
CA LEU A 61 25.15 30.90 13.26
C LEU A 61 24.88 31.81 12.08
N GLU A 62 24.06 32.85 12.26
CA GLU A 62 23.78 33.86 11.22
C GLU A 62 25.06 34.63 10.84
N GLY A 63 25.88 34.98 11.84
CA GLY A 63 27.19 35.63 11.67
C GLY A 63 28.32 34.69 11.26
N ARG A 64 28.07 33.37 11.14
CA ARG A 64 29.07 32.33 10.82
C ARG A 64 30.26 32.29 11.79
N VAL A 65 30.04 32.60 13.06
CA VAL A 65 31.04 32.61 14.13
C VAL A 65 30.99 31.28 14.91
N THR A 66 31.60 30.24 14.35
CA THR A 66 31.56 28.88 14.93
C THR A 66 32.08 28.84 16.38
N LEU A 67 33.09 29.63 16.72
CA LEU A 67 33.66 29.65 18.07
C LEU A 67 32.62 30.04 19.13
N ILE A 68 31.79 31.04 18.85
CA ILE A 68 30.72 31.47 19.78
C ILE A 68 29.63 30.41 19.86
N ALA A 69 29.26 29.79 18.73
CA ALA A 69 28.28 28.72 18.70
C ALA A 69 28.72 27.51 19.55
N GLU A 70 30.00 27.12 19.47
CA GLU A 70 30.59 26.05 20.30
C GLU A 70 30.62 26.42 21.79
N GLN A 71 30.90 27.69 22.12
CA GLN A 71 30.87 28.17 23.51
C GLN A 71 29.45 28.20 24.10
N ALA A 72 28.44 28.54 23.30
CA ALA A 72 27.06 28.66 23.76
C ALA A 72 26.40 27.30 24.04
N LEU A 73 26.83 26.24 23.35
CA LEU A 73 26.24 24.90 23.46
C LEU A 73 26.23 24.35 24.91
N PRO A 74 27.37 24.24 25.64
CA PRO A 74 27.37 23.73 27.02
C PRO A 74 26.63 24.66 27.99
N MET A 75 26.64 25.97 27.76
CA MET A 75 25.94 26.93 28.62
C MET A 75 24.43 26.76 28.52
N LEU A 76 23.91 26.57 27.29
CA LEU A 76 22.49 26.29 27.06
C LEU A 76 22.05 24.97 27.68
N LEU A 77 22.87 23.93 27.62
CA LEU A 77 22.54 22.64 28.24
C LEU A 77 22.40 22.71 29.78
N GLY A 78 22.90 23.78 30.40
CA GLY A 78 22.64 24.10 31.81
C GLY A 78 21.19 24.48 32.13
N ASP A 79 20.42 24.94 31.13
CA ASP A 79 18.98 25.21 31.22
C ASP A 79 18.22 24.39 30.16
N PRO A 80 17.72 23.19 30.51
CA PRO A 80 17.05 22.30 29.56
C PRO A 80 15.85 22.91 28.84
N ALA A 81 15.06 23.75 29.53
CA ALA A 81 13.87 24.37 28.94
C ALA A 81 14.26 25.44 27.92
N GLN A 82 15.34 26.18 28.18
CA GLN A 82 15.87 27.14 27.23
C GLN A 82 16.53 26.45 26.03
N ALA A 83 17.35 25.41 26.26
CA ALA A 83 17.98 24.62 25.20
C ALA A 83 16.96 23.99 24.26
N GLU A 84 15.85 23.44 24.78
CA GLU A 84 14.80 22.83 23.96
C GLU A 84 14.11 23.86 23.04
N ARG A 85 13.79 25.04 23.57
CA ARG A 85 13.22 26.15 22.78
C ARG A 85 14.16 26.59 21.66
N VAL A 86 15.46 26.72 21.98
CA VAL A 86 16.49 27.11 21.00
C VAL A 86 16.64 26.01 19.94
N ALA A 87 16.68 24.74 20.32
CA ALA A 87 16.76 23.63 19.36
C ALA A 87 15.60 23.64 18.36
N TYR A 88 14.36 23.80 18.83
CA TYR A 88 13.19 23.88 17.95
C TYR A 88 13.22 25.12 17.02
N HIS A 89 13.70 26.26 17.53
CA HIS A 89 13.89 27.45 16.73
C HIS A 89 14.94 27.26 15.62
N LEU A 90 16.09 26.64 15.94
CA LEU A 90 17.14 26.30 14.97
C LEU A 90 16.62 25.32 13.91
N GLU A 91 15.84 24.32 14.32
CA GLU A 91 15.24 23.35 13.41
C GLU A 91 14.34 24.02 12.36
N ARG A 92 13.55 25.02 12.77
CA ARG A 92 12.66 25.77 11.87
C ARG A 92 13.41 26.69 10.90
N ARG A 93 14.62 27.10 11.26
CA ARG A 93 15.51 27.92 10.41
C ARG A 93 16.34 27.09 9.44
N GLY A 94 16.39 25.77 9.62
CA GLY A 94 17.20 24.86 8.81
C GLY A 94 18.59 24.57 9.40
N ASP A 95 18.89 25.05 10.61
CA ASP A 95 20.14 24.79 11.33
C ASP A 95 20.14 23.40 12.00
N HIS A 96 19.87 22.37 11.19
CA HIS A 96 19.60 21.00 11.63
C HIS A 96 20.74 20.39 12.46
N LEU A 97 22.01 20.70 12.13
CA LEU A 97 23.17 20.17 12.85
C LEU A 97 23.22 20.69 14.30
N TRP A 98 22.98 21.98 14.50
CA TRP A 98 23.05 22.60 15.83
C TRP A 98 21.84 22.27 16.69
N SER A 99 20.66 22.20 16.06
CA SER A 99 19.46 21.63 16.68
C SER A 99 19.72 20.20 17.16
N ALA A 100 20.29 19.33 16.30
CA ALA A 100 20.59 17.94 16.65
C ALA A 100 21.53 17.82 17.86
N ARG A 101 22.58 18.65 17.92
CA ARG A 101 23.54 18.67 19.04
C ARG A 101 22.90 19.08 20.37
N LEU A 102 22.02 20.08 20.36
CA LEU A 102 21.27 20.46 21.57
C LEU A 102 20.33 19.34 22.00
N LEU A 103 19.56 18.76 21.08
CA LEU A 103 18.63 17.66 21.37
C LEU A 103 19.36 16.42 21.89
N GLU A 104 20.54 16.13 21.35
CA GLU A 104 21.40 15.04 21.83
C GLU A 104 21.89 15.32 23.26
N GLY A 105 22.39 16.53 23.54
CA GLY A 105 22.82 16.94 24.87
C GLY A 105 21.69 16.91 25.91
N LEU A 106 20.44 17.15 25.48
CA LEU A 106 19.23 17.01 26.31
C LEU A 106 18.77 15.55 26.49
N GLY A 107 19.44 14.58 25.87
CA GLY A 107 19.05 13.18 25.90
C GLY A 107 17.84 12.83 25.03
N GLN A 108 17.34 13.75 24.19
CA GLN A 108 16.21 13.55 23.28
C GLN A 108 16.65 12.81 22.00
N ARG A 109 17.11 11.56 22.16
CA ARG A 109 17.79 10.77 21.12
C ARG A 109 17.02 10.64 19.79
N GLU A 110 15.70 10.48 19.82
CA GLU A 110 14.91 10.38 18.58
C GLU A 110 14.80 11.70 17.82
N ALA A 111 14.59 12.80 18.55
CA ALA A 111 14.51 14.12 17.94
C ALA A 111 15.88 14.51 17.37
N ALA A 112 16.95 14.22 18.10
CA ALA A 112 18.33 14.39 17.66
C ALA A 112 18.65 13.55 16.41
N ALA A 113 18.25 12.27 16.37
CA ALA A 113 18.48 11.41 15.21
C ALA A 113 17.80 11.96 13.94
N ARG A 114 16.55 12.42 14.04
CA ARG A 114 15.84 13.05 12.90
C ARG A 114 16.51 14.34 12.44
N ALA A 115 16.99 15.16 13.38
CA ALA A 115 17.70 16.40 13.05
C ALA A 115 19.06 16.11 12.39
N TYR A 116 19.83 15.12 12.89
CA TYR A 116 21.06 14.67 12.24
C TYR A 116 20.83 14.11 10.83
N GLU A 117 19.75 13.34 10.61
CA GLU A 117 19.39 12.86 9.28
C GLU A 117 19.13 14.02 8.31
N ARG A 118 18.41 15.07 8.75
CA ARG A 118 18.19 16.28 7.96
C ARG A 118 19.46 17.10 7.72
N ALA A 119 20.41 17.03 8.65
CA ALA A 119 21.73 17.64 8.51
C ALA A 119 22.68 16.87 7.58
N GLY A 120 22.29 15.69 7.06
CA GLY A 120 23.16 14.81 6.27
C GLY A 120 24.10 13.93 7.10
N GLU A 121 23.96 13.94 8.42
CA GLU A 121 24.79 13.19 9.38
C GLU A 121 24.19 11.79 9.66
N ALA A 122 23.97 11.01 8.60
CA ALA A 122 23.26 9.72 8.66
C ALA A 122 23.91 8.70 9.62
N ILE A 123 25.25 8.71 9.74
CA ILE A 123 25.99 7.81 10.63
C ILE A 123 25.70 8.14 12.10
N LYS A 124 25.69 9.43 12.47
CA LYS A 124 25.34 9.86 13.83
C LYS A 124 23.88 9.56 14.15
N ALA A 125 22.98 9.83 13.21
CA ALA A 125 21.57 9.49 13.35
C ALA A 125 21.37 7.99 13.60
N ALA A 126 22.04 7.14 12.82
CA ALA A 126 21.99 5.69 12.97
C ALA A 126 22.56 5.22 14.32
N ALA A 127 23.67 5.80 14.79
CA ALA A 127 24.26 5.45 16.08
C ALA A 127 23.33 5.77 17.25
N LEU A 128 22.62 6.90 17.21
CA LEU A 128 21.63 7.27 18.24
C LEU A 128 20.42 6.32 18.24
N LEU A 129 19.95 5.92 17.05
CA LEU A 129 18.86 4.96 16.91
C LEU A 129 19.27 3.57 17.41
N GLU A 130 20.48 3.10 17.06
CA GLU A 130 21.04 1.84 17.56
C GLU A 130 21.18 1.86 19.09
N ALA A 131 21.70 2.95 19.67
CA ALA A 131 21.84 3.09 21.13
C ALA A 131 20.49 3.09 21.88
N LYS A 132 19.39 3.43 21.20
CA LYS A 132 18.03 3.31 21.74
C LYS A 132 17.43 1.90 21.56
N GLY A 133 18.05 1.05 20.73
CA GLY A 133 17.53 -0.26 20.34
C GLY A 133 16.68 -0.23 19.05
N ASP A 134 16.57 0.91 18.36
CA ASP A 134 15.93 1.01 17.04
C ASP A 134 16.92 0.72 15.91
N VAL A 135 17.32 -0.53 15.82
CA VAL A 135 18.31 -1.00 14.83
C VAL A 135 17.75 -0.98 13.41
N VAL A 136 16.43 -1.17 13.26
CA VAL A 136 15.78 -1.11 11.94
C VAL A 136 15.75 0.33 11.43
N GLY A 137 15.42 1.29 12.30
CA GLY A 137 15.57 2.71 12.00
C GLY A 137 17.00 3.05 11.59
N ALA A 138 17.99 2.63 12.39
CA ALA A 138 19.40 2.86 12.10
C ALA A 138 19.83 2.33 10.72
N ALA A 139 19.45 1.08 10.39
CA ALA A 139 19.75 0.48 9.09
C ALA A 139 19.04 1.22 7.94
N ARG A 140 17.76 1.59 8.10
CA ARG A 140 17.00 2.36 7.09
C ARG A 140 17.63 3.72 6.82
N THR A 141 18.07 4.43 7.85
CA THR A 141 18.74 5.73 7.70
C THR A 141 20.03 5.60 6.87
N LEU A 142 20.86 4.60 7.16
CA LEU A 142 22.09 4.33 6.40
C LEU A 142 21.79 3.85 4.97
N GLU A 143 20.79 2.98 4.78
CA GLU A 143 20.37 2.53 3.45
C GLU A 143 19.85 3.68 2.59
N ALA A 144 19.00 4.55 3.14
CA ALA A 144 18.48 5.71 2.44
C ALA A 144 19.62 6.64 1.99
N GLN A 145 20.58 6.90 2.87
CA GLN A 145 21.75 7.71 2.53
C GLN A 145 22.61 7.03 1.44
N SER A 146 22.83 5.71 1.53
CA SER A 146 23.58 4.96 0.51
C SER A 146 22.92 4.97 -0.88
N ARG A 147 21.59 5.17 -0.97
CA ARG A 147 20.89 5.32 -2.26
C ARG A 147 21.03 6.72 -2.83
N ARG A 148 21.06 7.74 -1.96
CA ARG A 148 21.28 9.15 -2.36
C ARG A 148 22.72 9.38 -2.79
N GLU A 149 23.66 8.76 -2.10
CA GLU A 149 25.10 8.87 -2.35
C GLU A 149 25.75 7.48 -2.48
N PRO A 150 25.59 6.78 -3.63
CA PRO A 150 26.09 5.43 -3.83
C PRO A 150 27.61 5.26 -3.65
N GLY A 151 28.37 6.35 -3.78
CA GLY A 151 29.83 6.36 -3.60
C GLY A 151 30.30 6.68 -2.17
N ASN A 152 29.40 6.87 -1.20
CA ASN A 152 29.79 7.21 0.16
C ASN A 152 30.25 5.97 0.94
N SER A 153 31.54 5.67 0.84
CA SER A 153 32.18 4.49 1.45
C SER A 153 32.01 4.42 2.97
N LYS A 154 32.00 5.55 3.69
CA LYS A 154 31.78 5.59 5.15
C LYS A 154 30.41 5.06 5.54
N VAL A 155 29.37 5.44 4.78
CA VAL A 155 28.00 4.98 5.03
C VAL A 155 27.86 3.48 4.76
N LEU A 156 28.50 2.97 3.70
CA LEU A 156 28.49 1.55 3.35
C LEU A 156 29.19 0.69 4.42
N VAL A 157 30.33 1.15 4.94
CA VAL A 157 31.05 0.50 6.04
C VAL A 157 30.22 0.50 7.32
N ALA A 158 29.63 1.64 7.69
CA ALA A 158 28.74 1.75 8.85
C ALA A 158 27.53 0.80 8.74
N LEU A 159 26.89 0.72 7.56
CA LEU A 159 25.76 -0.17 7.29
C LEU A 159 26.18 -1.65 7.39
N GLY A 160 27.31 -2.02 6.77
CA GLY A 160 27.84 -3.38 6.82
C GLY A 160 28.16 -3.83 8.24
N GLY A 161 28.82 -2.97 9.03
CA GLY A 161 29.12 -3.23 10.44
C GLY A 161 27.87 -3.42 11.29
N LEU A 162 26.86 -2.55 11.13
CA LEU A 162 25.57 -2.66 11.82
C LEU A 162 24.89 -4.00 11.49
N LEU A 163 24.76 -4.33 10.21
CA LEU A 163 24.10 -5.56 9.77
C LEU A 163 24.81 -6.84 10.26
N LEU A 164 26.15 -6.84 10.33
CA LEU A 164 26.91 -7.95 10.90
C LEU A 164 26.65 -8.14 12.40
N ARG A 165 26.56 -7.06 13.19
CA ARG A 165 26.28 -7.16 14.64
C ARG A 165 24.93 -7.83 14.93
N TYR A 166 23.93 -7.60 14.08
CA TYR A 166 22.56 -8.13 14.23
C TYR A 166 22.24 -9.34 13.33
N GLY A 167 23.27 -10.00 12.81
CA GLY A 167 23.13 -11.30 12.14
C GLY A 167 22.55 -11.26 10.72
N LYS A 168 22.44 -10.09 10.08
CA LYS A 168 22.05 -9.94 8.67
C LYS A 168 23.28 -10.03 7.76
N THR A 169 23.97 -11.17 7.85
CA THR A 169 25.30 -11.39 7.27
C THR A 169 25.35 -11.23 5.75
N ASP A 170 24.35 -11.73 5.04
CA ASP A 170 24.26 -11.66 3.57
C ASP A 170 24.06 -10.21 3.07
N ALA A 171 23.22 -9.44 3.77
CA ALA A 171 23.00 -8.03 3.46
C ALA A 171 24.25 -7.19 3.76
N ALA A 172 24.95 -7.51 4.86
CA ALA A 172 26.21 -6.85 5.20
C ALA A 172 27.29 -7.05 4.14
N VAL A 173 27.49 -8.30 3.68
CA VAL A 173 28.44 -8.63 2.62
C VAL A 173 28.13 -7.84 1.34
N ARG A 174 26.86 -7.77 0.93
CA ARG A 174 26.45 -6.98 -0.24
C ARG A 174 26.71 -5.48 -0.09
N ALA A 175 26.57 -4.92 1.11
CA ALA A 175 26.86 -3.51 1.36
C ALA A 175 28.37 -3.23 1.28
N LEU A 176 29.18 -4.06 1.94
CA LEU A 176 30.64 -3.91 2.00
C LEU A 176 31.32 -4.10 0.63
N GLN A 177 30.78 -4.99 -0.22
CA GLN A 177 31.29 -5.18 -1.58
C GLN A 177 31.15 -3.94 -2.48
N LYS A 178 30.25 -3.02 -2.16
CA LYS A 178 30.04 -1.77 -2.92
C LYS A 178 31.06 -0.69 -2.61
N VAL A 179 31.88 -0.85 -1.56
CA VAL A 179 32.94 0.10 -1.22
C VAL A 179 34.01 0.06 -2.31
N ALA A 180 34.31 1.23 -2.90
CA ALA A 180 35.24 1.31 -4.02
C ALA A 180 36.66 0.83 -3.64
N PRO A 181 37.40 0.15 -4.53
CA PRO A 181 38.73 -0.38 -4.23
C PRO A 181 39.77 0.67 -3.83
N ASP A 182 39.62 1.89 -4.32
CA ASP A 182 40.49 3.05 -4.07
C ASP A 182 40.04 3.91 -2.89
N ALA A 183 38.90 3.59 -2.26
CA ALA A 183 38.40 4.35 -1.12
C ALA A 183 39.28 4.18 0.13
N PRO A 184 39.48 5.23 0.94
CA PRO A 184 40.24 5.13 2.18
C PRO A 184 39.62 4.14 3.17
N GLU A 185 38.29 3.94 3.13
CA GLU A 185 37.57 2.99 3.97
C GLU A 185 37.64 1.53 3.45
N ARG A 186 38.26 1.27 2.30
CA ARG A 186 38.32 -0.08 1.70
C ARG A 186 38.95 -1.12 2.64
N ARG A 187 40.02 -0.72 3.33
CA ARG A 187 40.69 -1.58 4.33
C ARG A 187 39.75 -1.99 5.46
N GLU A 188 38.96 -1.05 5.99
CA GLU A 188 37.96 -1.34 7.03
C GLU A 188 36.84 -2.24 6.49
N ALA A 189 36.37 -1.95 5.26
CA ALA A 189 35.35 -2.74 4.59
C ALA A 189 35.78 -4.21 4.40
N LEU A 190 37.01 -4.44 3.93
CA LEU A 190 37.57 -5.78 3.75
C LEU A 190 37.67 -6.54 5.08
N THR A 191 38.03 -5.87 6.15
CA THR A 191 38.15 -6.50 7.47
C THR A 191 36.77 -6.98 7.98
N LEU A 192 35.72 -6.17 7.81
CA LEU A 192 34.34 -6.59 8.10
C LEU A 192 33.85 -7.68 7.13
N LEU A 193 34.23 -7.59 5.86
CA LEU A 193 33.85 -8.53 4.81
C LEU A 193 34.39 -9.94 5.12
N LEU A 194 35.62 -10.07 5.60
CA LEU A 194 36.19 -11.35 6.04
C LEU A 194 35.32 -12.03 7.09
N THR A 195 34.81 -11.26 8.06
CA THR A 195 33.91 -11.78 9.11
C THR A 195 32.57 -12.24 8.52
N GLY A 196 32.02 -11.50 7.56
CA GLY A 196 30.80 -11.88 6.87
C GLY A 196 30.95 -13.13 6.00
N LEU A 197 32.04 -13.23 5.25
CA LEU A 197 32.33 -14.35 4.36
C LEU A 197 32.60 -15.65 5.15
N ASP A 198 33.30 -15.55 6.28
CA ASP A 198 33.52 -16.68 7.19
C ASP A 198 32.20 -17.23 7.74
N ARG A 199 31.32 -16.34 8.23
CA ARG A 199 29.97 -16.71 8.71
C ARG A 199 29.07 -17.33 7.63
N LEU A 200 29.31 -17.04 6.36
CA LEU A 200 28.59 -17.64 5.22
C LEU A 200 29.26 -18.89 4.66
N GLY A 201 30.45 -19.28 5.16
CA GLY A 201 31.20 -20.43 4.66
C GLY A 201 31.81 -20.22 3.26
N LEU A 202 32.05 -18.97 2.85
CA LEU A 202 32.54 -18.62 1.51
C LEU A 202 34.07 -18.56 1.44
N ALA A 203 34.72 -19.71 1.61
CA ALA A 203 36.18 -19.83 1.76
C ALA A 203 37.00 -19.21 0.61
N ARG A 204 36.56 -19.36 -0.65
CA ARG A 204 37.27 -18.82 -1.81
C ARG A 204 37.22 -17.28 -1.85
N ALA A 205 36.04 -16.70 -1.68
CA ALA A 205 35.87 -15.25 -1.64
C ALA A 205 36.62 -14.64 -0.44
N ARG A 206 36.70 -15.37 0.68
CA ARG A 206 37.49 -14.97 1.84
C ARG A 206 38.96 -14.87 1.51
N LEU A 207 39.54 -15.87 0.83
CA LEU A 207 40.96 -15.84 0.41
C LEU A 207 41.26 -14.66 -0.53
N GLU A 208 40.37 -14.38 -1.48
CA GLU A 208 40.50 -13.24 -2.40
C GLU A 208 40.52 -11.91 -1.62
N ALA A 209 39.62 -11.74 -0.65
CA ALA A 209 39.58 -10.56 0.21
C ALA A 209 40.82 -10.44 1.14
N GLU A 210 41.38 -11.56 1.62
CA GLU A 210 42.63 -11.56 2.41
C GLU A 210 43.83 -11.07 1.59
N GLN A 211 43.93 -11.51 0.34
CA GLN A 211 44.99 -11.10 -0.57
C GLN A 211 44.91 -9.60 -0.86
N GLU A 212 43.71 -9.07 -1.11
CA GLU A 212 43.49 -7.64 -1.29
C GLU A 212 43.79 -6.84 -0.01
N LEU A 213 43.42 -7.34 1.17
CA LEU A 213 43.73 -6.68 2.43
C LEU A 213 45.25 -6.62 2.69
N ALA A 214 45.98 -7.67 2.32
CA ALA A 214 47.43 -7.74 2.45
C ALA A 214 48.15 -6.73 1.53
N THR A 215 47.68 -6.52 0.29
CA THR A 215 48.27 -5.50 -0.60
C THR A 215 48.05 -4.08 -0.09
N LEU A 216 46.97 -3.84 0.66
CA LEU A 216 46.68 -2.58 1.35
C LEU A 216 47.38 -2.46 2.73
N GLY A 217 48.31 -3.35 3.05
CA GLY A 217 49.07 -3.33 4.32
C GLY A 217 48.24 -3.67 5.56
N GLY A 218 47.09 -4.32 5.38
CA GLY A 218 46.25 -4.83 6.46
C GLY A 218 46.64 -6.24 6.90
N LYS A 219 46.28 -6.60 8.14
CA LYS A 219 46.39 -7.98 8.63
C LYS A 219 45.00 -8.63 8.60
N ALA A 220 44.95 -9.91 8.24
CA ALA A 220 43.74 -10.73 8.28
C ALA A 220 43.41 -11.15 9.72
N ASP A 221 43.36 -10.18 10.63
CA ASP A 221 42.89 -10.41 11.99
C ASP A 221 41.36 -10.22 11.97
N ALA A 222 40.62 -11.23 12.41
CA ALA A 222 39.17 -11.12 12.53
C ALA A 222 38.85 -9.97 13.49
N VAL A 223 38.00 -9.02 13.07
CA VAL A 223 37.49 -8.01 14.01
C VAL A 223 36.62 -8.74 15.01
N GLU A 224 36.98 -8.61 16.29
CA GLU A 224 36.14 -9.03 17.40
C GLU A 224 34.93 -8.09 17.44
N LEU A 225 33.94 -8.37 16.59
CA LEU A 225 32.64 -7.72 16.65
C LEU A 225 32.00 -8.11 17.98
N ALA A 226 31.36 -7.15 18.65
CA ALA A 226 30.54 -7.41 19.84
C ALA A 226 29.68 -8.68 19.63
N PRO A 227 29.48 -9.51 20.68
CA PRO A 227 28.79 -10.79 20.57
C PRO A 227 27.49 -10.61 19.78
N ARG A 228 27.25 -11.52 18.83
CA ARG A 228 26.09 -11.48 17.91
C ARG A 228 24.84 -11.11 18.70
N MET A 229 24.36 -9.88 18.51
CA MET A 229 23.18 -9.39 19.21
C MET A 229 21.95 -10.10 18.66
N ALA A 230 20.92 -10.25 19.51
CA ALA A 230 19.67 -10.89 19.12
C ALA A 230 19.12 -10.25 17.85
N GLU A 231 18.62 -11.08 16.93
CA GLU A 231 18.09 -10.63 15.65
C GLU A 231 16.97 -9.60 15.89
N VAL A 232 17.12 -8.38 15.40
CA VAL A 232 16.10 -7.34 15.57
C VAL A 232 14.95 -7.63 14.63
N ARG A 233 13.80 -7.97 15.21
CA ARG A 233 12.53 -8.08 14.48
C ARG A 233 11.91 -6.69 14.37
N THR A 234 11.43 -6.33 13.18
CA THR A 234 10.70 -5.06 13.02
C THR A 234 9.42 -5.14 13.83
N ARG A 235 9.21 -4.26 14.81
CA ARG A 235 7.97 -4.23 15.61
C ARG A 235 7.00 -3.18 15.05
N LEU A 236 5.83 -3.63 14.61
CA LEU A 236 4.76 -2.76 14.11
C LEU A 236 3.86 -2.31 15.25
N PHE A 237 3.47 -1.04 15.20
CA PHE A 237 2.51 -0.44 16.14
C PHE A 237 2.86 -0.71 17.62
N GLY A 238 4.16 -0.79 17.93
CA GLY A 238 4.66 -1.07 19.28
C GLY A 238 4.34 -2.46 19.85
N ARG A 239 3.71 -3.36 19.08
CA ARG A 239 3.17 -4.64 19.60
C ARG A 239 3.44 -5.87 18.73
N TYR A 240 3.47 -5.73 17.41
CA TYR A 240 3.49 -6.87 16.50
C TYR A 240 4.87 -7.07 15.89
N ASP A 241 5.60 -8.07 16.37
CA ASP A 241 6.94 -8.41 15.86
C ASP A 241 6.82 -9.09 14.49
N VAL A 242 7.27 -8.42 13.44
CA VAL A 242 7.23 -8.93 12.06
C VAL A 242 8.17 -10.12 11.94
N VAL A 243 7.59 -11.23 11.48
CA VAL A 243 8.30 -12.44 11.10
C VAL A 243 8.68 -12.34 9.62
N ARG A 244 7.70 -12.08 8.74
CA ARG A 244 7.90 -11.93 7.29
C ARG A 244 6.70 -11.28 6.60
N GLU A 245 6.90 -10.81 5.38
CA GLU A 245 5.81 -10.45 4.48
C GLU A 245 5.23 -11.70 3.81
N VAL A 246 3.90 -11.80 3.76
CA VAL A 246 3.16 -12.95 3.22
C VAL A 246 2.60 -12.63 1.84
N ALA A 247 2.03 -11.43 1.69
CA ALA A 247 1.44 -10.96 0.44
C ALA A 247 1.51 -9.44 0.35
N SER A 248 1.55 -8.93 -0.88
CA SER A 248 1.57 -7.50 -1.18
C SER A 248 0.76 -7.23 -2.44
N SER A 249 -0.17 -6.27 -2.36
CA SER A 249 -0.99 -5.79 -3.46
C SER A 249 -0.97 -4.25 -3.47
N PRO A 250 -1.44 -3.59 -4.55
CA PRO A 250 -1.61 -2.15 -4.57
C PRO A 250 -2.53 -1.61 -3.46
N SER A 251 -3.43 -2.45 -2.94
CA SER A 251 -4.44 -2.07 -1.94
C SER A 251 -4.07 -2.46 -0.51
N ALA A 252 -3.20 -3.45 -0.29
CA ALA A 252 -2.81 -3.87 1.05
C ALA A 252 -1.51 -4.69 1.09
N ARG A 253 -0.88 -4.74 2.26
CA ARG A 253 0.21 -5.68 2.59
C ARG A 253 -0.21 -6.57 3.74
N VAL A 254 0.12 -7.85 3.67
CA VAL A 254 -0.17 -8.83 4.73
C VAL A 254 1.14 -9.34 5.30
N LEU A 255 1.32 -9.18 6.61
CA LEU A 255 2.53 -9.53 7.34
C LEU A 255 2.22 -10.63 8.34
N GLU A 256 3.08 -11.64 8.40
CA GLU A 256 3.10 -12.58 9.52
C GLU A 256 3.81 -11.91 10.69
N CYS A 257 3.14 -11.84 11.83
CA CYS A 257 3.66 -11.23 13.04
C CYS A 257 3.48 -12.14 14.25
N THR A 258 4.26 -11.88 15.30
CA THR A 258 4.00 -12.36 16.66
C THR A 258 3.45 -11.20 17.49
N ASP A 259 2.28 -11.38 18.10
CA ASP A 259 1.74 -10.43 19.07
C ASP A 259 2.57 -10.51 20.36
N ALA A 260 3.34 -9.48 20.68
CA ALA A 260 4.24 -9.47 21.83
C ALA A 260 3.51 -9.49 23.18
N VAL A 261 2.22 -9.15 23.21
CA VAL A 261 1.40 -9.17 24.44
C VAL A 261 0.77 -10.55 24.62
N ARG A 262 0.16 -11.10 23.58
CA ARG A 262 -0.55 -12.40 23.63
C ARG A 262 0.36 -13.60 23.35
N SER A 263 1.58 -13.38 22.86
CA SER A 263 2.50 -14.41 22.38
C SER A 263 1.88 -15.33 21.33
N GLU A 264 0.98 -14.79 20.50
CA GLU A 264 0.24 -15.53 19.45
C GLU A 264 0.75 -15.11 18.05
N ARG A 265 0.76 -16.04 17.09
CA ARG A 265 0.98 -15.71 15.68
C ARG A 265 -0.27 -15.06 15.11
N VAL A 266 -0.09 -13.95 14.42
CA VAL A 266 -1.18 -13.18 13.80
C VAL A 266 -0.81 -12.77 12.37
N ALA A 267 -1.82 -12.54 11.55
CA ALA A 267 -1.68 -11.87 10.27
C ALA A 267 -2.07 -10.39 10.42
N VAL A 268 -1.15 -9.48 10.12
CA VAL A 268 -1.42 -8.03 10.12
C VAL A 268 -1.61 -7.57 8.68
N LYS A 269 -2.86 -7.24 8.31
CA LYS A 269 -3.21 -6.70 6.99
C LYS A 269 -3.26 -5.18 7.07
N ILE A 270 -2.32 -4.51 6.41
CA ILE A 270 -2.16 -3.05 6.38
C ILE A 270 -2.68 -2.54 5.03
N PHE A 271 -3.67 -1.65 5.03
CA PHE A 271 -4.25 -1.09 3.80
C PHE A 271 -3.41 0.07 3.25
N ALA A 272 -3.28 0.14 1.93
CA ALA A 272 -2.67 1.26 1.21
C ALA A 272 -3.69 2.39 1.02
N GLY A 273 -3.24 3.65 1.05
CA GLY A 273 -4.08 4.81 0.71
C GLY A 273 -4.75 5.55 1.88
N TYR A 274 -4.72 5.03 3.12
CA TYR A 274 -5.02 5.88 4.28
C TYR A 274 -3.74 6.61 4.71
N ASP A 275 -3.26 7.53 3.87
CA ASP A 275 -2.14 8.39 4.24
C ASP A 275 -2.65 9.46 5.23
N THR A 276 -1.96 9.59 6.36
CA THR A 276 -2.32 10.42 7.53
C THR A 276 -2.11 11.92 7.29
N ARG A 277 -2.08 12.37 6.03
CA ARG A 277 -1.57 13.71 5.64
C ARG A 277 -2.57 14.66 4.96
N GLY A 278 -3.88 14.40 4.98
CA GLY A 278 -4.80 15.46 4.50
C GLY A 278 -6.30 15.19 4.42
N ALA A 279 -6.77 13.94 4.46
CA ALA A 279 -8.20 13.60 4.34
C ALA A 279 -8.76 12.78 5.53
N GLY A 280 -8.04 12.78 6.65
CA GLY A 280 -7.97 11.64 7.60
C GLY A 280 -9.14 11.36 8.55
N ARG A 281 -10.17 12.19 8.69
CA ARG A 281 -11.25 11.92 9.67
C ARG A 281 -12.40 11.06 9.12
N ASP A 282 -12.89 11.36 7.91
CA ASP A 282 -14.05 10.66 7.35
C ASP A 282 -13.70 9.27 6.79
N ALA A 283 -12.44 9.08 6.34
CA ALA A 283 -11.94 7.77 5.93
C ALA A 283 -11.72 6.84 7.15
N LEU A 284 -11.17 7.38 8.25
CA LEU A 284 -10.95 6.62 9.48
C LEU A 284 -12.28 6.25 10.16
N ALA A 285 -13.23 7.19 10.25
CA ALA A 285 -14.55 6.93 10.84
C ALA A 285 -15.36 5.88 10.05
N ARG A 286 -15.19 5.82 8.72
CA ARG A 286 -15.77 4.75 7.88
C ARG A 286 -15.09 3.41 8.15
N PHE A 287 -13.76 3.38 8.14
CA PHE A 287 -12.99 2.18 8.48
C PHE A 287 -13.38 1.60 9.84
N GLU A 288 -13.46 2.43 10.89
CA GLU A 288 -13.88 1.96 12.22
C GLU A 288 -15.30 1.41 12.27
N ARG A 289 -16.24 2.03 11.54
CA ARG A 289 -17.62 1.53 11.46
C ARG A 289 -17.68 0.17 10.76
N GLU A 290 -16.87 -0.02 9.72
CA GLU A 290 -16.81 -1.25 8.93
C GLU A 290 -16.13 -2.38 9.70
N VAL A 291 -15.01 -2.09 10.37
CA VAL A 291 -14.34 -3.03 11.26
C VAL A 291 -15.28 -3.48 12.38
N ARG A 292 -16.13 -2.59 12.90
CA ARG A 292 -17.14 -2.95 13.90
C ARG A 292 -18.17 -3.95 13.35
N VAL A 293 -18.62 -3.79 12.11
CA VAL A 293 -19.54 -4.73 11.44
C VAL A 293 -18.85 -6.08 11.20
N LEU A 294 -17.57 -6.09 10.81
CA LEU A 294 -16.80 -7.33 10.68
C LEU A 294 -16.55 -8.00 12.03
N GLY A 295 -16.38 -7.22 13.09
CA GLY A 295 -16.23 -7.71 14.46
C GLY A 295 -17.47 -8.44 15.00
N THR A 296 -18.65 -8.28 14.38
CA THR A 296 -19.82 -9.09 14.77
C THR A 296 -19.87 -10.44 14.06
N LEU A 297 -19.00 -10.72 13.09
CA LEU A 297 -18.91 -12.01 12.41
C LEU A 297 -18.06 -13.00 13.22
N GLU A 298 -18.67 -13.64 14.22
CA GLU A 298 -18.06 -14.74 14.95
C GLU A 298 -18.59 -16.09 14.44
N HIS A 299 -17.77 -16.82 13.68
CA HIS A 299 -18.15 -18.13 13.15
C HIS A 299 -16.92 -19.04 13.02
N PRO A 300 -17.02 -20.35 13.31
CA PRO A 300 -15.88 -21.28 13.27
C PRO A 300 -15.19 -21.39 11.90
N ASN A 301 -15.95 -21.16 10.81
CA ASN A 301 -15.42 -21.14 9.44
C ASN A 301 -15.12 -19.74 8.89
N ILE A 302 -15.03 -18.72 9.73
CA ILE A 302 -14.55 -17.38 9.36
C ILE A 302 -13.16 -17.17 9.99
N VAL A 303 -12.26 -16.48 9.29
CA VAL A 303 -10.97 -16.06 9.84
C VAL A 303 -11.24 -15.07 10.99
N PRO A 304 -10.81 -15.36 12.21
CA PRO A 304 -11.16 -14.53 13.36
C PRO A 304 -10.45 -13.18 13.28
N LEU A 305 -11.21 -12.11 13.43
CA LEU A 305 -10.69 -10.77 13.69
C LEU A 305 -10.24 -10.71 15.16
N ARG A 306 -8.96 -10.44 15.40
CA ARG A 306 -8.36 -10.38 16.75
C ARG A 306 -8.30 -8.98 17.31
N ASP A 307 -8.02 -8.02 16.44
CA ASP A 307 -7.82 -6.63 16.80
C ASP A 307 -7.84 -5.76 15.52
N TYR A 308 -7.86 -4.45 15.71
CA TYR A 308 -7.58 -3.48 14.64
C TYR A 308 -6.68 -2.37 15.17
N VAL A 309 -5.96 -1.71 14.27
CA VAL A 309 -5.11 -0.57 14.62
C VAL A 309 -5.74 0.69 14.06
N ALA A 310 -6.05 1.65 14.94
CA ALA A 310 -6.66 2.91 14.53
C ALA A 310 -5.62 3.88 13.93
N ASP A 311 -4.40 3.90 14.47
CA ASP A 311 -3.32 4.82 14.06
C ASP A 311 -2.69 4.49 12.69
N GLY A 312 -3.01 3.34 12.13
CA GLY A 312 -2.66 2.96 10.76
C GLY A 312 -3.66 1.90 10.31
N PRO A 313 -4.28 2.04 9.12
CA PRO A 313 -5.44 1.25 8.70
C PRO A 313 -5.06 -0.23 8.62
N ALA A 314 -5.16 -0.95 9.72
CA ALA A 314 -4.69 -2.32 9.78
C ALA A 314 -5.65 -3.21 10.57
N LEU A 315 -5.82 -4.42 10.06
CA LEU A 315 -6.54 -5.49 10.73
C LEU A 315 -5.57 -6.54 11.22
N VAL A 316 -5.85 -7.05 12.42
CA VAL A 316 -5.11 -8.14 13.04
C VAL A 316 -6.01 -9.36 13.01
N LEU A 317 -5.61 -10.34 12.21
CA LEU A 317 -6.38 -11.55 11.94
C LEU A 317 -5.67 -12.76 12.57
N GLY A 318 -6.42 -13.81 12.88
CA GLY A 318 -5.83 -15.10 13.27
C GLY A 318 -4.91 -15.64 12.17
N TRP A 319 -3.76 -16.18 12.56
CA TRP A 319 -2.81 -16.76 11.62
C TRP A 319 -3.29 -18.12 11.08
N MET A 320 -3.29 -18.27 9.74
CA MET A 320 -3.71 -19.49 9.04
C MET A 320 -2.49 -20.30 8.59
N GLY A 321 -1.94 -21.12 9.49
CA GLY A 321 -0.63 -21.73 9.30
C GLY A 321 -0.53 -22.83 8.26
N ARG A 322 -1.66 -23.37 7.77
CA ARG A 322 -1.68 -24.35 6.68
C ARG A 322 -1.87 -23.76 5.29
N GLY A 323 -1.94 -22.43 5.18
CA GLY A 323 -2.00 -21.73 3.90
C GLY A 323 -3.40 -21.70 3.27
N THR A 324 -3.45 -21.49 1.96
CA THR A 324 -4.70 -21.30 1.20
C THR A 324 -5.11 -22.54 0.40
N LEU A 325 -6.38 -22.62 0.00
CA LEU A 325 -6.88 -23.65 -0.92
C LEU A 325 -6.18 -23.56 -2.28
N GLU A 326 -5.84 -22.36 -2.76
CA GLU A 326 -5.04 -22.20 -3.98
C GLU A 326 -3.69 -22.94 -3.89
N GLN A 327 -3.01 -22.82 -2.74
CA GLN A 327 -1.76 -23.52 -2.50
C GLN A 327 -1.96 -25.04 -2.40
N MET A 328 -3.05 -25.49 -1.78
CA MET A 328 -3.41 -26.91 -1.68
C MET A 328 -3.66 -27.53 -3.06
N LEU A 329 -4.49 -26.88 -3.89
CA LEU A 329 -4.83 -27.31 -5.25
C LEU A 329 -3.62 -27.35 -6.20
N SER A 330 -2.56 -26.59 -5.89
CA SER A 330 -1.31 -26.64 -6.66
C SER A 330 -0.48 -27.90 -6.41
N ARG A 331 -0.71 -28.63 -5.30
CA ARG A 331 0.12 -29.73 -4.83
C ARG A 331 -0.51 -31.10 -5.06
N GLU A 332 -1.78 -31.24 -4.72
CA GLU A 332 -2.46 -32.54 -4.67
C GLU A 332 -3.91 -32.46 -5.14
N PRO A 333 -4.42 -33.51 -5.83
CA PRO A 333 -5.84 -33.65 -6.09
C PRO A 333 -6.60 -33.97 -4.78
N LEU A 334 -7.85 -33.51 -4.68
CA LEU A 334 -8.69 -33.72 -3.51
C LEU A 334 -9.70 -34.84 -3.74
N ALA A 335 -9.99 -35.61 -2.68
CA ALA A 335 -11.12 -36.54 -2.69
C ALA A 335 -12.44 -35.76 -2.69
N PRO A 336 -13.49 -36.24 -3.39
CA PRO A 336 -14.78 -35.56 -3.44
C PRO A 336 -15.36 -35.24 -2.05
N ALA A 337 -15.25 -36.15 -1.08
CA ALA A 337 -15.68 -35.88 0.30
C ALA A 337 -14.96 -34.68 0.92
N ARG A 338 -13.63 -34.55 0.71
CA ARG A 338 -12.86 -33.41 1.25
C ARG A 338 -13.22 -32.10 0.53
N ALA A 339 -13.44 -32.16 -0.78
CA ALA A 339 -13.90 -31.02 -1.57
C ALA A 339 -15.25 -30.49 -1.04
N VAL A 340 -16.20 -31.39 -0.75
CA VAL A 340 -17.49 -31.01 -0.17
C VAL A 340 -17.36 -30.49 1.26
N GLU A 341 -16.52 -31.09 2.10
CA GLU A 341 -16.27 -30.59 3.45
C GLU A 341 -15.78 -29.12 3.44
N ILE A 342 -14.86 -28.79 2.52
CA ILE A 342 -14.37 -27.42 2.32
C ILE A 342 -15.50 -26.51 1.83
N ALA A 343 -16.27 -26.93 0.81
CA ALA A 343 -17.38 -26.15 0.27
C ALA A 343 -18.47 -25.90 1.32
N GLU A 344 -18.80 -26.89 2.14
CA GLU A 344 -19.76 -26.76 3.24
C GLU A 344 -19.30 -25.75 4.29
N ALA A 345 -18.02 -25.76 4.65
CA ALA A 345 -17.45 -24.80 5.59
C ALA A 345 -17.55 -23.37 5.05
N VAL A 346 -17.22 -23.16 3.76
CA VAL A 346 -17.35 -21.87 3.09
C VAL A 346 -18.82 -21.42 3.04
N LEU A 347 -19.75 -22.32 2.68
CA LEU A 347 -21.18 -22.01 2.68
C LEU A 347 -21.72 -21.71 4.08
N SER A 348 -21.22 -22.38 5.12
CA SER A 348 -21.58 -22.08 6.51
C SER A 348 -21.17 -20.65 6.90
N ALA A 349 -19.94 -20.25 6.55
CA ALA A 349 -19.43 -18.91 6.77
C ALA A 349 -20.23 -17.84 6.01
N LEU A 350 -20.52 -18.10 4.72
CA LEU A 350 -21.32 -17.20 3.89
C LEU A 350 -22.75 -17.07 4.40
N GLY A 351 -23.39 -18.16 4.82
CA GLY A 351 -24.76 -18.12 5.35
C GLY A 351 -24.88 -17.22 6.58
N GLU A 352 -23.88 -17.24 7.47
CA GLU A 352 -23.87 -16.35 8.63
C GLU A 352 -23.65 -14.88 8.24
N ALA A 353 -22.75 -14.61 7.29
CA ALA A 353 -22.53 -13.26 6.78
C ALA A 353 -23.77 -12.70 6.04
N HIS A 354 -24.41 -13.53 5.20
CA HIS A 354 -25.61 -13.17 4.46
C HIS A 354 -26.77 -12.81 5.39
N ARG A 355 -26.90 -13.51 6.53
CA ARG A 355 -27.94 -13.26 7.54
C ARG A 355 -27.88 -11.86 8.14
N ILE A 356 -26.69 -11.26 8.21
CA ILE A 356 -26.48 -9.89 8.69
C ILE A 356 -26.26 -8.89 7.55
N GLY A 357 -26.58 -9.28 6.31
CA GLY A 357 -26.56 -8.41 5.14
C GLY A 357 -25.19 -8.21 4.48
N ILE A 358 -24.19 -9.03 4.83
CA ILE A 358 -22.84 -8.95 4.26
C ILE A 358 -22.70 -9.96 3.12
N VAL A 359 -22.47 -9.47 1.90
CA VAL A 359 -22.08 -10.28 0.73
C VAL A 359 -20.56 -10.27 0.62
N HIS A 360 -19.92 -11.41 0.40
CA HIS A 360 -18.46 -11.54 0.37
C HIS A 360 -17.84 -10.94 -0.89
N ARG A 361 -18.46 -11.16 -2.07
CA ARG A 361 -18.11 -10.62 -3.40
C ARG A 361 -16.83 -11.17 -4.03
N ASP A 362 -15.85 -11.59 -3.25
CA ASP A 362 -14.55 -12.12 -3.75
C ASP A 362 -14.31 -13.58 -3.33
N VAL A 363 -15.27 -14.47 -3.55
CA VAL A 363 -15.13 -15.89 -3.19
C VAL A 363 -14.21 -16.59 -4.19
N LYS A 364 -13.01 -17.01 -3.74
CA LYS A 364 -11.98 -17.68 -4.56
C LYS A 364 -11.03 -18.54 -3.71
N PRO A 365 -10.25 -19.47 -4.30
CA PRO A 365 -9.35 -20.36 -3.54
C PRO A 365 -8.29 -19.63 -2.70
N ALA A 366 -7.86 -18.44 -3.08
CA ALA A 366 -6.90 -17.65 -2.30
C ALA A 366 -7.49 -17.12 -0.96
N ASN A 367 -8.82 -17.01 -0.87
CA ASN A 367 -9.54 -16.51 0.31
C ASN A 367 -10.08 -17.65 1.19
N VAL A 368 -9.93 -18.91 0.77
CA VAL A 368 -10.23 -20.10 1.59
C VAL A 368 -8.92 -20.55 2.22
N LEU A 369 -8.83 -20.46 3.55
CA LEU A 369 -7.61 -20.73 4.32
C LEU A 369 -7.81 -21.87 5.30
N PHE A 370 -6.69 -22.38 5.83
CA PHE A 370 -6.67 -23.44 6.82
C PHE A 370 -5.85 -23.05 8.05
N ASP A 371 -6.43 -23.21 9.23
CA ASP A 371 -5.70 -23.04 10.49
C ASP A 371 -4.76 -24.22 10.80
N ASP A 372 -4.02 -24.16 11.91
CA ASP A 372 -3.06 -25.20 12.28
C ASP A 372 -3.71 -26.58 12.50
N ALA A 373 -4.99 -26.61 12.89
CA ALA A 373 -5.79 -27.82 13.04
C ALA A 373 -6.35 -28.34 11.70
N GLY A 374 -6.20 -27.59 10.60
CA GLY A 374 -6.73 -27.95 9.29
C GLY A 374 -8.19 -27.59 9.07
N VAL A 375 -8.78 -26.78 9.96
CA VAL A 375 -10.15 -26.29 9.83
C VAL A 375 -10.20 -25.24 8.73
N THR A 376 -11.14 -25.40 7.81
CA THR A 376 -11.41 -24.47 6.72
C THR A 376 -12.01 -23.17 7.25
N ARG A 377 -11.41 -22.04 6.88
CA ARG A 377 -11.85 -20.69 7.24
C ARG A 377 -11.87 -19.78 6.01
N LEU A 378 -12.98 -19.09 5.80
CA LEU A 378 -13.12 -18.05 4.81
C LEU A 378 -12.56 -16.74 5.37
N GLY A 379 -11.63 -16.12 4.64
CA GLY A 379 -11.02 -14.83 4.98
C GLY A 379 -11.29 -13.78 3.91
N ASP A 380 -10.85 -12.56 4.18
CA ASP A 380 -10.97 -11.39 3.29
C ASP A 380 -12.42 -11.01 2.93
N PHE A 381 -13.30 -11.04 3.93
CA PHE A 381 -14.61 -10.35 3.85
C PHE A 381 -14.33 -8.89 3.50
N GLY A 382 -14.72 -8.49 2.29
CA GLY A 382 -14.14 -7.37 1.53
C GLY A 382 -14.11 -6.00 2.19
N VAL A 383 -13.20 -5.80 3.14
CA VAL A 383 -12.88 -4.50 3.75
C VAL A 383 -12.31 -3.54 2.71
N ALA A 384 -11.68 -4.07 1.66
CA ALA A 384 -11.20 -3.29 0.53
C ALA A 384 -12.34 -2.67 -0.30
N HIS A 385 -13.56 -3.21 -0.24
CA HIS A 385 -14.68 -2.77 -1.09
C HIS A 385 -15.78 -2.01 -0.36
N LEU A 386 -15.64 -1.74 0.94
CA LEU A 386 -16.56 -0.90 1.68
C LEU A 386 -16.19 0.60 1.60
N ALA A 387 -14.92 0.90 1.31
CA ALA A 387 -14.52 2.17 0.70
C ALA A 387 -14.92 2.30 -0.79
N ASP A 388 -15.31 1.20 -1.44
CA ASP A 388 -15.63 1.11 -2.88
C ASP A 388 -17.13 1.04 -3.20
N LEU A 389 -18.01 1.62 -2.37
CA LEU A 389 -19.32 2.05 -2.89
C LEU A 389 -19.19 3.22 -3.89
N SER A 390 -17.96 3.69 -4.14
CA SER A 390 -17.59 4.71 -5.12
C SER A 390 -16.43 4.30 -6.04
N THR A 391 -16.11 3.00 -6.12
CA THR A 391 -14.94 2.56 -6.90
C THR A 391 -15.27 1.29 -7.66
N THR A 392 -15.42 1.46 -8.97
CA THR A 392 -15.55 0.38 -9.94
C THR A 392 -14.43 -0.65 -9.71
N ALA A 393 -14.82 -1.91 -9.58
CA ALA A 393 -13.93 -3.04 -9.31
C ALA A 393 -12.84 -3.19 -10.39
N THR A 394 -11.66 -2.58 -10.18
CA THR A 394 -10.56 -2.72 -11.16
C THR A 394 -9.15 -2.80 -10.59
N ALA A 395 -8.96 -2.86 -9.26
CA ALA A 395 -7.64 -3.07 -8.66
C ALA A 395 -7.38 -4.56 -8.34
N GLY A 396 -7.16 -5.39 -9.36
CA GLY A 396 -6.72 -6.79 -9.17
C GLY A 396 -7.02 -7.80 -10.27
N VAL A 397 -7.34 -7.36 -11.50
CA VAL A 397 -8.03 -8.16 -12.54
C VAL A 397 -7.12 -9.14 -13.33
N ILE A 398 -6.05 -9.69 -12.74
CA ILE A 398 -5.21 -10.68 -13.46
C ILE A 398 -5.39 -12.14 -12.95
N GLY A 399 -6.15 -12.38 -11.87
CA GLY A 399 -6.35 -13.76 -11.36
C GLY A 399 -7.68 -14.09 -10.65
N THR A 400 -8.69 -13.24 -10.75
CA THR A 400 -9.99 -13.42 -10.05
C THR A 400 -11.15 -13.74 -11.00
N LEU A 401 -10.96 -13.64 -12.32
CA LEU A 401 -12.06 -13.71 -13.31
C LEU A 401 -12.74 -15.07 -13.38
N GLU A 402 -12.00 -16.13 -13.08
CA GLU A 402 -12.42 -17.52 -13.16
C GLU A 402 -13.53 -17.86 -12.15
N TYR A 403 -13.55 -17.18 -11.00
CA TYR A 403 -14.52 -17.42 -9.92
C TYR A 403 -15.64 -16.37 -9.85
N MET A 404 -15.52 -15.27 -10.60
CA MET A 404 -16.57 -14.24 -10.66
C MET A 404 -17.83 -14.77 -11.35
N SER A 405 -18.97 -14.49 -10.74
CA SER A 405 -20.27 -14.77 -11.33
C SER A 405 -20.50 -13.97 -12.63
N PRO A 406 -21.34 -14.47 -13.57
CA PRO A 406 -21.69 -13.75 -14.79
C PRO A 406 -22.13 -12.31 -14.54
N GLU A 407 -22.99 -12.09 -13.55
CA GLU A 407 -23.49 -10.76 -13.20
C GLU A 407 -22.37 -9.83 -12.71
N GLN A 408 -21.42 -10.33 -11.91
CA GLN A 408 -20.27 -9.52 -11.47
C GLN A 408 -19.36 -9.13 -12.64
N ARG A 409 -19.14 -10.04 -13.60
CA ARG A 409 -18.35 -9.76 -14.81
C ARG A 409 -19.03 -8.74 -15.73
N GLU A 410 -20.36 -8.74 -15.75
CA GLU A 410 -21.17 -7.76 -16.45
C GLU A 410 -21.23 -6.39 -15.73
N GLY A 411 -20.62 -6.27 -14.55
CA GLY A 411 -20.62 -5.07 -13.72
C GLY A 411 -21.89 -4.88 -12.90
N ARG A 412 -22.77 -5.89 -12.82
CA ARG A 412 -23.96 -5.86 -11.97
C ARG A 412 -23.58 -6.06 -10.49
N PRO A 413 -24.36 -5.50 -9.54
CA PRO A 413 -24.10 -5.69 -8.11
C PRO A 413 -24.07 -7.17 -7.72
N ALA A 414 -23.06 -7.56 -6.95
CA ALA A 414 -22.96 -8.90 -6.39
C ALA A 414 -24.06 -9.14 -5.35
N THR A 415 -24.65 -10.32 -5.37
CA THR A 415 -25.69 -10.76 -4.43
C THR A 415 -25.25 -12.01 -3.68
N VAL A 416 -26.09 -12.51 -2.78
CA VAL A 416 -25.86 -13.81 -2.12
C VAL A 416 -25.71 -14.95 -3.15
N GLN A 417 -26.41 -14.87 -4.28
CA GLN A 417 -26.29 -15.83 -5.38
C GLN A 417 -24.95 -15.73 -6.11
N SER A 418 -24.30 -14.57 -6.11
CA SER A 418 -22.95 -14.39 -6.67
C SER A 418 -21.90 -15.13 -5.85
N ASP A 419 -21.99 -15.08 -4.51
CA ASP A 419 -21.10 -15.84 -3.63
C ASP A 419 -21.28 -17.36 -3.81
N ILE A 420 -22.53 -17.82 -3.96
CA ILE A 420 -22.86 -19.24 -4.23
C ILE A 420 -22.22 -19.72 -5.53
N TYR A 421 -22.22 -18.87 -6.57
CA TYR A 421 -21.53 -19.18 -7.82
C TYR A 421 -20.03 -19.36 -7.59
N GLY A 422 -19.40 -18.46 -6.83
CA GLY A 422 -17.98 -18.56 -6.49
C GLY A 422 -17.65 -19.87 -5.77
N VAL A 423 -18.49 -20.30 -4.82
CA VAL A 423 -18.34 -21.62 -4.18
C VAL A 423 -18.51 -22.75 -5.19
N GLY A 424 -19.49 -22.67 -6.09
CA GLY A 424 -19.70 -23.67 -7.15
C GLY A 424 -18.48 -23.81 -8.05
N ALA A 425 -17.83 -22.70 -8.39
CA ALA A 425 -16.62 -22.66 -9.19
C ALA A 425 -15.43 -23.31 -8.47
N ILE A 426 -15.25 -23.00 -7.17
CA ILE A 426 -14.25 -23.64 -6.31
C ILE A 426 -14.52 -25.16 -6.21
N LEU A 427 -15.75 -25.56 -5.93
CA LEU A 427 -16.12 -26.98 -5.81
C LEU A 427 -15.88 -27.74 -7.12
N TRP A 428 -16.23 -27.13 -8.26
CA TRP A 428 -15.96 -27.72 -9.56
C TRP A 428 -14.45 -27.90 -9.79
N GLU A 429 -13.62 -26.89 -9.51
CA GLU A 429 -12.15 -27.01 -9.62
C GLU A 429 -11.59 -28.10 -8.70
N MET A 430 -12.06 -28.19 -7.45
CA MET A 430 -11.62 -29.23 -6.52
C MET A 430 -11.96 -30.64 -7.02
N LEU A 431 -13.12 -30.81 -7.68
CA LEU A 431 -13.57 -32.10 -8.19
C LEU A 431 -12.92 -32.48 -9.53
N THR A 432 -12.64 -31.51 -10.40
CA THR A 432 -12.09 -31.79 -11.74
C THR A 432 -10.58 -31.65 -11.81
N GLY A 433 -9.97 -30.89 -10.90
CA GLY A 433 -8.58 -30.47 -10.98
C GLY A 433 -8.31 -29.44 -12.08
N GLU A 434 -9.36 -28.91 -12.72
CA GLU A 434 -9.27 -27.91 -13.77
C GLU A 434 -9.77 -26.55 -13.27
N ARG A 435 -9.09 -25.47 -13.65
CA ARG A 435 -9.59 -24.11 -13.37
C ARG A 435 -10.80 -23.82 -14.25
N PRO A 436 -11.87 -23.23 -13.70
CA PRO A 436 -13.02 -22.84 -14.51
C PRO A 436 -12.60 -21.80 -15.56
N GLU A 437 -13.01 -22.00 -16.82
CA GLU A 437 -12.81 -21.00 -17.87
C GLU A 437 -13.60 -19.72 -17.53
N ALA A 438 -12.93 -18.57 -17.60
CA ALA A 438 -13.56 -17.27 -17.37
C ALA A 438 -14.73 -17.07 -18.34
N GLY A 439 -15.89 -16.62 -17.84
CA GLY A 439 -17.04 -16.29 -18.69
C GLY A 439 -18.12 -17.37 -18.84
N LEU A 440 -17.88 -18.62 -18.43
CA LEU A 440 -18.68 -19.76 -18.90
C LEU A 440 -19.64 -20.33 -17.83
N GLY A 441 -20.82 -20.80 -18.25
CA GLY A 441 -21.83 -21.40 -17.35
C GLY A 441 -21.96 -22.91 -17.52
N ALA A 442 -22.86 -23.54 -16.76
CA ALA A 442 -23.07 -25.00 -16.72
C ALA A 442 -23.10 -25.75 -18.07
N LYS A 443 -23.51 -25.11 -19.18
CA LYS A 443 -23.60 -25.72 -20.52
C LYS A 443 -22.26 -25.79 -21.28
N THR A 444 -21.25 -25.03 -20.88
CA THR A 444 -19.95 -24.92 -21.58
C THR A 444 -18.79 -25.52 -20.80
N LEU A 445 -19.02 -26.08 -19.61
CA LEU A 445 -18.03 -26.87 -18.88
C LEU A 445 -17.72 -28.14 -19.68
N ARG A 446 -16.47 -28.25 -20.15
CA ARG A 446 -16.00 -29.38 -20.98
C ARG A 446 -16.04 -30.71 -20.24
N VAL A 447 -15.92 -30.67 -18.91
CA VAL A 447 -15.79 -31.85 -18.06
C VAL A 447 -16.79 -31.79 -16.91
N ARG A 448 -17.50 -32.89 -16.70
CA ARG A 448 -18.39 -33.08 -15.55
C ARG A 448 -17.67 -33.87 -14.45
N PRO A 449 -17.90 -33.57 -13.17
CA PRO A 449 -17.35 -34.36 -12.07
C PRO A 449 -17.59 -35.88 -12.23
N SER A 450 -18.81 -36.29 -12.62
CA SER A 450 -19.16 -37.70 -12.86
C SER A 450 -18.41 -38.37 -14.01
N ALA A 451 -17.83 -37.60 -14.93
CA ALA A 451 -17.00 -38.15 -16.00
C ALA A 451 -15.59 -38.52 -15.53
N LEU A 452 -15.13 -37.94 -14.40
CA LEU A 452 -13.79 -38.15 -13.86
C LEU A 452 -13.77 -39.11 -12.66
N HIS A 453 -14.84 -39.12 -11.87
CA HIS A 453 -14.98 -39.97 -10.70
C HIS A 453 -16.14 -40.94 -10.91
N ARG A 454 -15.82 -42.24 -11.01
CA ARG A 454 -16.82 -43.29 -11.31
C ARG A 454 -17.90 -43.43 -10.24
N ASP A 455 -17.59 -43.03 -9.02
CA ASP A 455 -18.49 -43.07 -7.88
C ASP A 455 -19.44 -41.85 -7.82
N LEU A 456 -19.26 -40.86 -8.72
CA LEU A 456 -20.16 -39.72 -8.85
C LEU A 456 -21.18 -39.97 -9.97
N ASP A 457 -22.43 -39.61 -9.72
CA ASP A 457 -23.54 -39.75 -10.67
C ASP A 457 -24.11 -38.40 -11.13
N ARG A 458 -25.18 -38.44 -11.92
CA ARG A 458 -25.85 -37.23 -12.43
C ARG A 458 -26.40 -36.31 -11.34
N ARG A 459 -26.71 -36.81 -10.15
CA ARG A 459 -27.22 -35.99 -9.04
C ARG A 459 -26.10 -35.10 -8.47
N HIS A 460 -24.89 -35.64 -8.40
CA HIS A 460 -23.69 -34.87 -8.01
C HIS A 460 -23.42 -33.73 -9.00
N ASP A 461 -23.44 -34.04 -10.30
CA ASP A 461 -23.31 -33.02 -11.34
C ASP A 461 -24.41 -31.95 -11.22
N GLN A 462 -25.66 -32.35 -10.98
CA GLN A 462 -26.79 -31.41 -10.88
C GLN A 462 -26.59 -30.38 -9.76
N VAL A 463 -26.11 -30.80 -8.59
CA VAL A 463 -25.88 -29.87 -7.47
C VAL A 463 -24.77 -28.86 -7.81
N VAL A 464 -23.65 -29.33 -8.36
CA VAL A 464 -22.53 -28.45 -8.78
C VAL A 464 -22.96 -27.49 -9.89
N LEU A 465 -23.67 -27.99 -10.90
CA LEU A 465 -24.13 -27.21 -12.04
C LEU A 465 -25.23 -26.20 -11.68
N ALA A 466 -26.08 -26.50 -10.69
CA ALA A 466 -27.06 -25.55 -10.17
C ALA A 466 -26.36 -24.32 -9.57
N MET A 467 -25.30 -24.51 -8.78
CA MET A 467 -24.50 -23.40 -8.24
C MET A 467 -23.83 -22.58 -9.35
N LEU A 468 -23.47 -23.21 -10.46
CA LEU A 468 -22.84 -22.60 -11.65
C LEU A 468 -23.84 -22.13 -12.72
N SER A 469 -25.13 -22.01 -12.39
CA SER A 469 -26.14 -21.46 -13.30
C SER A 469 -25.77 -20.04 -13.74
N ARG A 470 -25.90 -19.72 -15.03
CA ARG A 470 -25.67 -18.35 -15.52
C ARG A 470 -26.70 -17.38 -14.95
N ASP A 471 -27.96 -17.81 -14.93
CA ASP A 471 -29.05 -17.08 -14.30
C ASP A 471 -28.97 -17.28 -12.78
N PRO A 472 -28.83 -16.21 -11.97
CA PRO A 472 -28.85 -16.29 -10.51
C PRO A 472 -30.11 -16.98 -9.96
N SER A 473 -31.26 -16.88 -10.65
CA SER A 473 -32.50 -17.52 -10.19
C SER A 473 -32.47 -19.04 -10.28
N GLY A 474 -31.59 -19.59 -11.13
CA GLY A 474 -31.36 -21.03 -11.26
C GLY A 474 -30.40 -21.61 -10.22
N ARG A 475 -29.83 -20.77 -9.34
CA ARG A 475 -28.92 -21.19 -8.26
C ARG A 475 -29.73 -21.49 -6.98
N PRO A 476 -29.16 -22.22 -6.00
CA PRO A 476 -29.75 -22.32 -4.68
C PRO A 476 -30.08 -20.94 -4.10
N LEU A 477 -31.22 -20.85 -3.40
CA LEU A 477 -31.76 -19.58 -2.89
C LEU A 477 -30.75 -18.81 -2.03
N ASP A 478 -30.08 -19.53 -1.13
CA ASP A 478 -29.08 -19.04 -0.20
C ASP A 478 -27.99 -20.09 0.07
N ALA A 479 -26.99 -19.73 0.88
CA ALA A 479 -25.88 -20.61 1.21
C ALA A 479 -26.31 -21.85 2.03
N PHE A 480 -27.38 -21.75 2.83
CA PHE A 480 -27.90 -22.88 3.61
C PHE A 480 -28.57 -23.92 2.71
N ALA A 481 -29.35 -23.47 1.72
CA ALA A 481 -29.96 -24.33 0.70
C ALA A 481 -28.90 -25.04 -0.14
N ALA A 482 -27.84 -24.34 -0.55
CA ALA A 482 -26.71 -24.96 -1.25
C ALA A 482 -26.02 -26.03 -0.38
N ARG A 483 -25.76 -25.72 0.89
CA ARG A 483 -25.14 -26.66 1.84
C ARG A 483 -26.01 -27.89 2.09
N HIS A 484 -27.32 -27.69 2.23
CA HIS A 484 -28.28 -28.79 2.37
C HIS A 484 -28.30 -29.69 1.13
N ALA A 485 -28.26 -29.10 -0.07
CA ALA A 485 -28.20 -29.87 -1.32
C ALA A 485 -26.93 -30.72 -1.42
N LEU A 486 -25.77 -30.22 -0.97
CA LEU A 486 -24.53 -31.01 -0.92
C LEU A 486 -24.62 -32.18 0.07
N ARG A 487 -25.17 -31.94 1.27
CA ARG A 487 -25.35 -32.95 2.34
C ARG A 487 -26.35 -34.05 2.01
N ALA A 488 -27.25 -33.79 1.07
CA ALA A 488 -28.25 -34.77 0.65
C ALA A 488 -27.64 -35.90 -0.22
N LEU A 489 -26.36 -35.81 -0.57
CA LEU A 489 -25.63 -36.79 -1.38
C LEU A 489 -24.48 -37.40 -0.59
N GLU A 490 -24.16 -38.66 -0.89
CA GLU A 490 -22.96 -39.33 -0.35
C GLU A 490 -21.76 -39.07 -1.26
N TRP A 491 -20.70 -38.50 -0.71
CA TRP A 491 -19.49 -38.18 -1.47
C TRP A 491 -18.35 -39.16 -1.12
N PRO A 492 -17.69 -39.76 -2.11
CA PRO A 492 -16.66 -40.77 -1.87
C PRO A 492 -15.42 -40.17 -1.20
N SER A 493 -14.86 -40.91 -0.24
CA SER A 493 -13.68 -40.55 0.55
C SER A 493 -12.36 -41.00 -0.07
N ALA A 494 -12.42 -41.92 -1.04
CA ALA A 494 -11.26 -42.39 -1.80
C ALA A 494 -11.19 -41.70 -3.16
N ILE A 495 -9.97 -41.42 -3.61
CA ILE A 495 -9.69 -41.06 -5.00
C ILE A 495 -9.40 -42.38 -5.71
N GLU A 496 -10.37 -42.96 -6.42
CA GLU A 496 -10.06 -43.95 -7.45
C GLU A 496 -9.89 -43.20 -8.78
N PRO A 497 -8.65 -42.95 -9.25
CA PRO A 497 -8.47 -42.29 -10.52
C PRO A 497 -8.98 -43.22 -11.61
N ALA A 498 -9.96 -42.77 -12.41
CA ALA A 498 -10.09 -43.33 -13.75
C ALA A 498 -8.73 -43.14 -14.44
N ALA A 499 -8.10 -44.24 -14.86
CA ALA A 499 -6.76 -44.23 -15.44
C ALA A 499 -6.73 -43.38 -16.72
N MET A 500 -6.48 -42.07 -16.58
CA MET A 500 -6.01 -41.21 -17.67
C MET A 500 -4.50 -41.09 -17.57
N PRO A 501 -3.75 -41.42 -18.63
CA PRO A 501 -2.30 -41.27 -18.64
C PRO A 501 -1.92 -39.79 -18.49
N ARG A 502 -0.91 -39.51 -17.66
CA ARG A 502 -0.36 -38.17 -17.40
C ARG A 502 0.02 -37.39 -18.67
N SER A 503 0.23 -38.08 -19.79
CA SER A 503 0.55 -37.51 -21.11
C SER A 503 -0.62 -36.82 -21.81
N GLU A 504 -1.86 -37.01 -21.35
CA GLU A 504 -3.06 -36.38 -21.92
C GLU A 504 -3.61 -35.23 -21.08
N ARG A 505 -2.91 -34.83 -20.00
CA ARG A 505 -3.25 -33.63 -19.24
C ARG A 505 -2.98 -32.39 -20.11
N PRO A 506 -3.99 -31.57 -20.46
CA PRO A 506 -3.75 -30.35 -21.23
C PRO A 506 -2.83 -29.42 -20.43
N LYS A 507 -1.87 -28.82 -21.14
CA LYS A 507 -0.93 -27.86 -20.55
C LYS A 507 -1.71 -26.72 -19.91
N ARG A 508 -1.32 -26.31 -18.69
CA ARG A 508 -1.75 -25.03 -18.09
C ARG A 508 -1.53 -23.94 -19.13
N LEU A 509 -2.61 -23.41 -19.71
CA LEU A 509 -2.54 -22.27 -20.61
C LEU A 509 -2.02 -21.09 -19.79
N ARG A 510 -0.81 -20.62 -20.14
CA ARG A 510 -0.38 -19.28 -19.77
C ARG A 510 -1.18 -18.31 -20.64
N PRO A 511 -1.81 -17.26 -20.09
CA PRO A 511 -2.45 -16.26 -20.93
C PRO A 511 -1.35 -15.42 -21.59
N VAL A 512 -0.97 -15.79 -22.81
CA VAL A 512 -0.21 -14.96 -23.75
C VAL A 512 -1.01 -14.87 -25.05
N ALA A 513 -2.28 -14.47 -24.94
CA ALA A 513 -3.08 -14.02 -26.07
C ALA A 513 -3.37 -12.53 -25.86
N SER A 514 -3.29 -11.74 -26.94
CA SER A 514 -3.64 -10.33 -26.97
C SER A 514 -5.06 -10.14 -26.43
N ARG A 515 -5.18 -9.43 -25.30
CA ARG A 515 -6.42 -9.26 -24.53
C ARG A 515 -7.55 -8.54 -25.29
N LEU A 516 -7.21 -7.71 -26.28
CA LEU A 516 -8.18 -7.12 -27.19
C LEU A 516 -8.16 -7.87 -28.52
N GLN A 517 -9.33 -8.31 -28.98
CA GLN A 517 -9.53 -8.84 -30.33
C GLN A 517 -10.68 -8.13 -31.03
N ALA A 518 -10.65 -8.05 -32.35
CA ALA A 518 -11.79 -7.60 -33.13
C ALA A 518 -12.79 -8.76 -33.28
N ASP A 519 -14.06 -8.50 -33.04
CA ASP A 519 -15.14 -9.41 -33.40
C ASP A 519 -15.31 -9.47 -34.94
N PRO A 520 -16.16 -10.37 -35.48
CA PRO A 520 -16.42 -10.46 -36.92
C PRO A 520 -16.96 -9.17 -37.57
N ASN A 521 -17.46 -8.22 -36.77
CA ASN A 521 -17.97 -6.93 -37.21
C ASN A 521 -16.93 -5.79 -37.05
N GLY A 522 -15.71 -6.12 -36.64
CA GLY A 522 -14.63 -5.16 -36.43
C GLY A 522 -14.67 -4.41 -35.09
N ALA A 523 -15.63 -4.72 -34.21
CA ALA A 523 -15.71 -4.12 -32.88
C ALA A 523 -14.68 -4.77 -31.94
N LEU A 524 -13.92 -3.96 -31.21
CA LEU A 524 -12.94 -4.48 -30.25
C LEU A 524 -13.66 -5.10 -29.06
N VAL A 525 -13.23 -6.28 -28.65
CA VAL A 525 -13.73 -7.04 -27.52
C VAL A 525 -12.56 -7.36 -26.59
N ASP A 526 -12.72 -7.07 -25.30
CA ASP A 526 -11.84 -7.59 -24.26
C ASP A 526 -12.18 -9.08 -24.09
N GLU A 527 -11.40 -9.97 -24.71
CA GLU A 527 -11.69 -11.41 -24.74
C GLU A 527 -11.83 -12.01 -23.35
N TRP A 528 -11.13 -11.43 -22.37
CA TRP A 528 -11.12 -11.94 -21.00
C TRP A 528 -12.40 -11.58 -20.25
N LEU A 529 -13.06 -10.51 -20.66
CA LEU A 529 -14.27 -9.98 -20.02
C LEU A 529 -15.53 -10.12 -20.90
N GLY A 530 -15.38 -10.48 -22.17
CA GLY A 530 -16.48 -10.59 -23.14
C GLY A 530 -17.22 -9.28 -23.39
N ARG A 531 -16.55 -8.12 -23.17
CA ARG A 531 -17.16 -6.79 -23.31
C ARG A 531 -16.63 -6.07 -24.55
N HIS A 532 -17.51 -5.37 -25.25
CA HIS A 532 -17.11 -4.46 -26.32
C HIS A 532 -16.40 -3.24 -25.72
N VAL A 533 -15.26 -2.91 -26.31
CA VAL A 533 -14.36 -1.84 -25.89
C VAL A 533 -14.23 -0.82 -27.00
N VAL A 534 -14.30 0.45 -26.64
CA VAL A 534 -13.83 1.56 -27.49
C VAL A 534 -12.48 2.00 -26.96
N THR A 535 -11.49 2.19 -27.83
CA THR A 535 -10.16 2.66 -27.41
C THR A 535 -9.94 4.10 -27.86
N THR A 536 -9.18 4.85 -27.08
CA THR A 536 -8.73 6.21 -27.40
C THR A 536 -7.29 6.40 -26.94
N ASP A 537 -6.60 7.40 -27.48
CA ASP A 537 -5.19 7.64 -27.21
C ASP A 537 -4.96 8.15 -25.78
N LEU A 538 -3.86 7.73 -25.17
CA LEU A 538 -3.42 8.17 -23.86
C LEU A 538 -2.49 9.38 -23.97
N ASP A 539 -2.97 10.54 -23.56
CA ASP A 539 -2.20 11.75 -23.31
C ASP A 539 -2.57 12.37 -21.94
N ALA A 540 -1.92 13.47 -21.56
CA ALA A 540 -2.16 14.08 -20.25
C ALA A 540 -3.61 14.59 -20.07
N THR A 541 -4.22 15.06 -21.15
CA THR A 541 -5.59 15.60 -21.18
C THR A 541 -6.60 14.45 -21.12
N SER A 542 -6.45 13.43 -21.97
CA SER A 542 -7.33 12.26 -21.99
C SER A 542 -7.22 11.45 -20.69
N LEU A 543 -6.04 11.37 -20.07
CA LEU A 543 -5.84 10.75 -18.76
C LEU A 543 -6.55 11.52 -17.64
N ALA A 544 -6.41 12.85 -17.59
CA ALA A 544 -7.07 13.68 -16.58
C ALA A 544 -8.60 13.54 -16.68
N ARG A 545 -9.11 13.54 -17.91
CA ARG A 545 -10.54 13.43 -18.21
C ARG A 545 -11.10 12.03 -17.91
N ALA A 546 -10.42 10.98 -18.33
CA ALA A 546 -10.78 9.62 -17.95
C ALA A 546 -10.74 9.43 -16.42
N SER A 547 -9.74 10.02 -15.74
CA SER A 547 -9.67 9.99 -14.27
C SER A 547 -10.84 10.73 -13.62
N ALA A 548 -11.39 11.77 -14.23
CA ALA A 548 -12.56 12.46 -13.72
C ALA A 548 -13.86 11.69 -13.95
N PHE A 549 -14.08 11.15 -15.15
CA PHE A 549 -15.23 10.27 -15.43
C PHE A 549 -15.23 9.03 -14.52
N ALA A 550 -14.06 8.45 -14.26
CA ALA A 550 -13.91 7.34 -13.32
C ALA A 550 -14.22 7.77 -11.87
N ARG A 551 -13.87 8.98 -11.46
CA ARG A 551 -14.17 9.51 -10.11
C ARG A 551 -15.62 9.96 -9.93
N ALA A 552 -16.29 10.39 -11.00
CA ALA A 552 -17.69 10.77 -10.98
C ALA A 552 -18.62 9.57 -10.73
N ASP A 553 -18.20 8.36 -11.12
CA ASP A 553 -18.78 7.06 -10.76
C ASP A 553 -20.33 7.03 -10.76
N HIS A 554 -20.91 7.23 -11.94
CA HIS A 554 -22.36 7.22 -12.14
C HIS A 554 -22.75 6.26 -13.28
N PRO A 555 -23.78 5.40 -13.13
CA PRO A 555 -24.15 4.39 -14.13
C PRO A 555 -24.58 4.98 -15.49
N ALA A 556 -24.98 6.25 -15.49
CA ALA A 556 -25.32 6.98 -16.71
C ALA A 556 -24.15 7.73 -17.36
N LEU A 557 -22.92 7.60 -16.83
CA LEU A 557 -21.69 8.05 -17.48
C LEU A 557 -20.97 6.85 -18.10
N GLN A 558 -20.34 7.04 -19.25
CA GLN A 558 -19.59 5.96 -19.89
C GLN A 558 -18.41 5.51 -19.03
N ALA A 559 -18.35 4.21 -18.77
CA ALA A 559 -17.35 3.63 -17.90
C ALA A 559 -15.95 3.62 -18.53
N ILE A 560 -14.97 4.11 -17.75
CA ILE A 560 -13.55 3.95 -18.05
C ILE A 560 -13.11 2.56 -17.58
N LEU A 561 -12.68 1.73 -18.51
CA LEU A 561 -12.38 0.33 -18.25
C LEU A 561 -10.94 0.09 -17.84
N ARG A 562 -10.00 0.78 -18.50
CA ARG A 562 -8.55 0.60 -18.27
C ARG A 562 -7.77 1.77 -18.86
N VAL A 563 -6.66 2.11 -18.20
CA VAL A 563 -5.57 2.89 -18.81
C VAL A 563 -4.42 1.93 -19.07
N ASP A 564 -4.13 1.67 -20.34
CA ASP A 564 -3.02 0.83 -20.77
C ASP A 564 -1.84 1.71 -21.18
N ARG A 565 -0.86 1.83 -20.28
CA ARG A 565 0.34 2.66 -20.49
C ARG A 565 1.31 2.03 -21.49
N GLU A 566 1.23 0.71 -21.68
CA GLU A 566 2.10 -0.02 -22.61
C GLU A 566 1.64 0.22 -24.05
N SER A 567 0.33 0.08 -24.31
CA SER A 567 -0.26 0.39 -25.62
C SER A 567 -0.60 1.87 -25.82
N LYS A 568 -0.37 2.73 -24.82
CA LYS A 568 -0.76 4.15 -24.81
C LYS A 568 -2.24 4.37 -25.18
N THR A 569 -3.13 3.55 -24.64
CA THR A 569 -4.56 3.67 -24.89
C THR A 569 -5.39 3.66 -23.61
N ILE A 570 -6.55 4.30 -23.67
CA ILE A 570 -7.60 4.23 -22.67
C ILE A 570 -8.74 3.40 -23.26
N TRP A 571 -9.21 2.42 -22.50
CA TRP A 571 -10.28 1.52 -22.90
C TRP A 571 -11.57 2.00 -22.23
N LEU A 572 -12.63 2.15 -23.01
CA LEU A 572 -13.95 2.65 -22.61
C LEU A 572 -14.99 1.58 -22.88
N ALA A 573 -16.02 1.50 -22.06
CA ALA A 573 -17.15 0.62 -22.35
C ALA A 573 -17.83 1.10 -23.63
N ALA A 574 -18.08 0.20 -24.59
CA ALA A 574 -18.89 0.56 -25.73
C ALA A 574 -20.30 0.97 -25.25
N PRO A 575 -20.83 2.11 -25.71
CA PRO A 575 -22.16 2.54 -25.32
C PRO A 575 -23.21 1.52 -25.79
N ARG A 576 -24.21 1.26 -24.94
CA ARG A 576 -25.24 0.25 -25.19
C ARG A 576 -26.48 0.88 -25.82
N GLY A 577 -27.14 0.11 -26.68
CA GLY A 577 -28.37 0.51 -27.34
C GLY A 577 -28.15 1.52 -28.47
N HIS A 578 -29.10 2.42 -28.69
CA HIS A 578 -29.08 3.33 -29.82
C HIS A 578 -28.81 4.78 -29.36
N LYS A 579 -28.22 5.58 -30.26
CA LYS A 579 -28.14 7.04 -30.06
C LYS A 579 -29.54 7.63 -29.84
N LEU A 580 -29.62 8.69 -29.06
CA LEU A 580 -30.88 9.37 -28.77
C LEU A 580 -31.47 9.95 -30.06
N ALA A 581 -32.64 9.46 -30.49
CA ALA A 581 -33.31 9.89 -31.72
C ALA A 581 -34.42 10.94 -31.49
N GLY A 582 -34.60 11.42 -30.26
CA GLY A 582 -35.70 12.31 -29.86
C GLY A 582 -35.46 12.98 -28.50
N LYS A 583 -36.54 13.35 -27.79
CA LYS A 583 -36.44 13.92 -26.43
C LYS A 583 -36.29 12.83 -25.37
N LEU A 584 -35.61 13.18 -24.28
CA LEU A 584 -35.50 12.37 -23.07
C LEU A 584 -36.85 12.31 -22.36
N SER A 585 -37.19 11.13 -21.84
CA SER A 585 -38.27 11.03 -20.85
C SER A 585 -37.87 11.73 -19.54
N PRO A 586 -38.84 12.14 -18.70
CA PRO A 586 -38.55 12.74 -17.39
C PRO A 586 -37.63 11.88 -16.52
N ARG A 587 -37.79 10.54 -16.60
CA ARG A 587 -36.93 9.59 -15.91
C ARG A 587 -35.49 9.62 -16.43
N GLN A 588 -35.30 9.61 -17.75
CA GLN A 588 -33.97 9.68 -18.36
C GLN A 588 -33.27 11.02 -18.07
N ALA A 589 -34.01 12.13 -18.14
CA ALA A 589 -33.50 13.46 -17.80
C ALA A 589 -33.07 13.54 -16.32
N SER A 590 -33.84 12.96 -15.40
CA SER A 590 -33.47 12.89 -13.98
C SER A 590 -32.17 12.10 -13.77
N ILE A 591 -32.01 10.95 -14.44
CA ILE A 591 -30.82 10.10 -14.34
C ILE A 591 -29.58 10.85 -14.86
N LEU A 592 -29.70 11.54 -16.00
CA LEU A 592 -28.59 12.34 -16.54
C LEU A 592 -28.28 13.59 -15.72
N THR A 593 -29.27 14.16 -15.03
CA THR A 593 -29.07 15.29 -14.10
C THR A 593 -28.19 14.86 -12.93
N GLU A 594 -28.47 13.69 -12.34
CA GLU A 594 -27.66 13.12 -11.27
C GLU A 594 -26.22 12.81 -11.75
N ALA A 595 -26.10 12.27 -12.97
CA ALA A 595 -24.82 11.98 -13.61
C ALA A 595 -23.93 13.22 -13.77
N LEU A 596 -24.52 14.32 -14.28
CA LEU A 596 -23.80 15.58 -14.48
C LEU A 596 -23.43 16.22 -13.15
N ALA A 597 -24.31 16.16 -12.15
CA ALA A 597 -23.99 16.65 -10.81
C ALA A 597 -22.76 15.95 -10.22
N ARG A 598 -22.66 14.62 -10.36
CA ARG A 598 -21.49 13.84 -9.94
C ARG A 598 -20.22 14.24 -10.67
N LEU A 599 -20.31 14.53 -11.97
CA LEU A 599 -19.17 15.00 -12.75
C LEU A 599 -18.71 16.40 -12.31
N HIS A 600 -19.66 17.28 -11.99
CA HIS A 600 -19.39 18.63 -11.48
C HIS A 600 -18.76 18.59 -10.09
N ASP A 601 -19.19 17.69 -9.21
CA ASP A 601 -18.63 17.51 -7.85
C ASP A 601 -17.15 17.14 -7.86
N VAL A 602 -16.67 16.42 -8.89
CA VAL A 602 -15.26 16.08 -9.06
C VAL A 602 -14.45 17.16 -9.79
N GLY A 603 -15.06 18.33 -10.00
CA GLY A 603 -14.44 19.51 -10.58
C GLY A 603 -14.33 19.50 -12.11
N GLU A 604 -15.13 18.66 -12.79
CA GLU A 604 -15.10 18.52 -14.25
C GLU A 604 -16.47 18.78 -14.88
N VAL A 605 -16.49 19.02 -16.19
CA VAL A 605 -17.72 19.27 -16.97
C VAL A 605 -17.75 18.38 -18.22
N HIS A 606 -18.95 18.00 -18.64
CA HIS A 606 -19.12 17.17 -19.83
C HIS A 606 -18.78 17.97 -21.10
N GLY A 607 -19.30 19.17 -21.26
CA GLY A 607 -18.99 20.09 -22.36
C GLY A 607 -19.64 19.77 -23.71
N SER A 608 -20.34 18.64 -23.85
CA SER A 608 -21.08 18.25 -25.07
C SER A 608 -22.30 17.39 -24.75
N VAL A 609 -23.31 17.96 -24.08
CA VAL A 609 -24.57 17.26 -23.78
C VAL A 609 -25.54 17.44 -24.95
N ASP A 610 -25.51 16.49 -25.89
CA ASP A 610 -26.28 16.50 -27.14
C ASP A 610 -26.71 15.07 -27.55
N PRO A 611 -27.56 14.88 -28.59
CA PRO A 611 -28.06 13.55 -28.97
C PRO A 611 -26.98 12.58 -29.47
N ASP A 612 -25.83 13.07 -29.92
CA ASP A 612 -24.74 12.23 -30.43
C ASP A 612 -23.95 11.55 -29.32
N HIS A 613 -23.99 12.11 -28.11
CA HIS A 613 -23.30 11.61 -26.94
C HIS A 613 -24.23 10.88 -25.96
N VAL A 614 -25.53 10.81 -26.22
CA VAL A 614 -26.48 10.08 -25.37
C VAL A 614 -26.95 8.81 -26.06
N TYR A 615 -26.75 7.68 -25.40
CA TYR A 615 -27.24 6.38 -25.82
C TYR A 615 -28.31 5.88 -24.86
N VAL A 616 -29.29 5.14 -25.36
CA VAL A 616 -30.38 4.56 -24.56
C VAL A 616 -30.38 3.06 -24.77
N ASP A 617 -30.23 2.29 -23.68
CA ASP A 617 -30.25 0.83 -23.71
C ASP A 617 -31.67 0.27 -23.94
N GLU A 618 -31.78 -1.05 -24.16
CA GLU A 618 -33.06 -1.73 -24.43
C GLU A 618 -34.09 -1.60 -23.27
N VAL A 619 -33.62 -1.28 -22.06
CA VAL A 619 -34.44 -1.12 -20.85
C VAL A 619 -34.77 0.37 -20.60
N GLY A 620 -34.27 1.27 -21.46
CA GLY A 620 -34.54 2.70 -21.43
C GLY A 620 -33.58 3.53 -20.59
N ASN A 621 -32.47 2.97 -20.09
CA ASN A 621 -31.50 3.73 -19.30
C ASN A 621 -30.56 4.54 -20.20
N PRO A 622 -30.33 5.83 -19.90
CA PRO A 622 -29.43 6.66 -20.68
C PRO A 622 -27.97 6.47 -20.25
N THR A 623 -27.04 6.50 -21.20
CA THR A 623 -25.60 6.58 -20.99
C THR A 623 -25.04 7.77 -21.77
N LEU A 624 -24.34 8.65 -21.08
CA LEU A 624 -23.64 9.81 -21.64
C LEU A 624 -22.17 9.43 -21.91
N THR A 625 -21.78 9.43 -23.19
CA THR A 625 -20.44 9.04 -23.65
C THR A 625 -19.41 10.13 -23.43
N VAL A 626 -18.23 9.74 -22.95
CA VAL A 626 -17.13 10.67 -22.69
C VAL A 626 -16.56 11.25 -23.98
N THR A 627 -16.45 12.57 -24.04
CA THR A 627 -15.61 13.27 -25.01
C THR A 627 -14.21 13.42 -24.43
N MET A 628 -13.13 13.13 -25.16
CA MET A 628 -11.76 13.23 -24.59
C MET A 628 -11.17 14.64 -24.59
N ALA A 629 -11.88 15.60 -25.15
CA ALA A 629 -11.57 17.02 -25.04
C ALA A 629 -12.88 17.80 -24.79
N SER A 630 -12.95 18.54 -23.68
CA SER A 630 -13.94 19.60 -23.54
C SER A 630 -13.48 20.80 -24.36
N GLY A 631 -14.42 21.44 -25.08
CA GLY A 631 -14.15 22.75 -25.67
C GLY A 631 -13.72 23.75 -24.57
N PRO A 632 -12.88 24.75 -24.89
CA PRO A 632 -12.33 25.70 -23.92
C PRO A 632 -13.40 26.55 -23.21
N THR A 633 -14.64 26.49 -23.66
CA THR A 633 -15.80 27.23 -23.16
C THR A 633 -16.77 26.36 -22.36
N ALA A 634 -16.47 25.08 -22.11
CA ALA A 634 -17.37 24.16 -21.40
C ALA A 634 -17.59 24.59 -19.93
N THR A 635 -18.85 24.61 -19.49
CA THR A 635 -19.24 24.96 -18.11
C THR A 635 -20.39 24.08 -17.62
N ALA A 636 -20.55 23.98 -16.30
CA ALA A 636 -21.67 23.27 -15.68
C ALA A 636 -23.04 23.81 -16.14
N ASP A 637 -23.13 25.11 -16.37
CA ASP A 637 -24.36 25.74 -16.87
C ASP A 637 -24.65 25.37 -18.33
N LEU A 638 -23.63 25.20 -19.17
CA LEU A 638 -23.80 24.69 -20.53
C LEU A 638 -24.24 23.23 -20.55
N ASP A 639 -23.74 22.39 -19.62
CA ASP A 639 -24.21 21.01 -19.48
C ASP A 639 -25.69 20.95 -19.09
N ARG A 640 -26.11 21.79 -18.11
CA ARG A 640 -27.52 21.91 -17.70
C ARG A 640 -28.39 22.41 -18.84
N LEU A 641 -27.92 23.40 -19.59
CA LEU A 641 -28.63 23.94 -20.75
C LEU A 641 -28.76 22.88 -21.85
N GLY A 642 -27.70 22.12 -22.13
CA GLY A 642 -27.71 21.00 -23.06
C GLY A 642 -28.76 19.96 -22.66
N LEU A 643 -28.74 19.52 -21.40
CA LEU A 643 -29.72 18.57 -20.88
C LEU A 643 -31.17 19.10 -20.96
N SER A 644 -31.39 20.39 -20.68
CA SER A 644 -32.71 21.02 -20.77
C SER A 644 -33.26 21.06 -22.20
N ARG A 645 -32.39 21.15 -23.22
CA ARG A 645 -32.77 21.09 -24.64
C ARG A 645 -33.14 19.68 -25.08
N LEU A 646 -32.54 18.67 -24.47
CA LEU A 646 -32.84 17.26 -24.71
C LEU A 646 -34.09 16.78 -23.99
N SER A 647 -34.56 17.50 -22.96
CA SER A 647 -35.73 17.12 -22.13
C SER A 647 -37.08 17.56 -22.69
#